data_AF-A0A7C8PGG8-F1
#
_entry.id   AF-A0A7C8PGG8-F1
#
_cell.length_a   1.000
_cell.length_b   1.000
_cell.length_c   1.000
_cell.angle_alpha   90.00
_cell.angle_beta   90.00
_cell.angle_gamma   90.00
#
_symmetry.space_group_name_H-M   'P 1'
#
loop_
_entity.id
_entity.type
_entity.pdbx_description
1 polymer ?
#
loop_
_entity_poly.entity_id
_entity_poly.type
_entity_poly.pdbx_seq_one_letter_code
_entity_poly.pdbx_strand_id
1 'polypeptide(L)'
;MASEKQRKEKQIRAWQELEELPPVQTQLGGLSSDTQAVMAMRTRAECINANLLTGFRYGPVQIPPDFIPRLLNDPVKIIRGSFQAFGCDIKDCTNPKCADSKKRFKPIVPNVPESRWLQNFILNVISCWTTASYIWTETFVGLNIVKSFCEWVLNLLSDSPLTSLESGTDPGRLLPICELFYFALVKMHEADLVAGKHNYSQGVGTPTQLVLSPPMIELGVYSCRAIDDVPEGVCKHRLWNLASFSKRGLIELLTISRLLGEKRCKLSGPHHLDKHRACNVQVCQLNDENTTNIPQRHSDCCGSKDCPTVEFSQAKLNKIDIRKISEPGATAWTLDEKHPQLGAEDYLAISHVWANGTGVGEHAPGKVNRCLFRYFKSIAEELGCKGIWWDTISIPSDKERRVEAIRNMHNNYSGAKHTVICDSELMDFEWTDDGHPCLALALSTWFSRGWTALELRSSRSISVIFNRKDPNGNRRVLKDLDSDIIRPSNRLYAHPAWKSVADHISWLRHGQANIGRRCTSDIMAVGQGRDLFQTTNITNEEVPMTFDVRLENHIFTLDSLLSTLKPRYTCWARDRIIIAALLVGSPLRLVSNSDIPHFVFDTETEWFDPKGSHADITKIILIKIGSFCPLSLLHDQVPISESGPWSWCPPSLFNFGARSYLPSKDIQKLTLEPNGHLYGPWDVIGLSYDAADRFKPHALHPYLRSRITAALRDPTGFCLLNSQETHLYKDRKSDEAFYSRSLPFILVKEIRDSSNEEFTAYQYIGVVIGQLPPNSRIYFDKNCRL
;
A
#
# COMPACT_ATOMS: atom_id res chain seq x y z
N MET A 1 -37.58 -11.65 6.40
CA MET A 1 -37.29 -10.32 6.98
C MET A 1 -37.28 -10.31 8.51
N ALA A 2 -38.32 -10.78 9.21
CA ALA A 2 -38.32 -10.80 10.69
C ALA A 2 -37.27 -11.75 11.32
N SER A 3 -36.97 -12.89 10.69
CA SER A 3 -35.98 -13.86 11.19
C SER A 3 -34.52 -13.42 10.99
N GLU A 4 -34.26 -12.59 9.98
CA GLU A 4 -32.91 -12.11 9.67
C GLU A 4 -32.54 -10.88 10.49
N LYS A 5 -33.53 -10.03 10.81
CA LYS A 5 -33.39 -8.98 11.82
C LYS A 5 -33.15 -9.58 13.21
N GLN A 6 -33.92 -10.61 13.61
CA GLN A 6 -33.67 -11.34 14.86
C GLN A 6 -32.31 -12.05 14.89
N ARG A 7 -31.81 -12.54 13.74
CA ARG A 7 -30.49 -13.18 13.66
C ARG A 7 -29.34 -12.17 13.70
N LYS A 8 -29.52 -10.99 13.09
CA LYS A 8 -28.60 -9.85 13.23
C LYS A 8 -28.62 -9.29 14.66
N GLU A 9 -29.77 -9.19 15.31
CA GLU A 9 -29.89 -8.77 16.72
C GLU A 9 -29.30 -9.80 17.69
N LYS A 10 -29.45 -11.11 17.42
CA LYS A 10 -28.77 -12.18 18.18
C LYS A 10 -27.26 -12.19 17.95
N GLN A 11 -26.79 -11.90 16.73
CA GLN A 11 -25.36 -11.74 16.47
C GLN A 11 -24.84 -10.48 17.14
N ILE A 12 -25.51 -9.33 17.04
CA ILE A 12 -25.11 -8.09 17.72
C ILE A 12 -25.08 -8.29 19.24
N ARG A 13 -26.05 -8.99 19.85
CA ARG A 13 -26.00 -9.36 21.28
C ARG A 13 -24.87 -10.32 21.62
N ALA A 14 -24.62 -11.36 20.81
CA ALA A 14 -23.49 -12.26 21.01
C ALA A 14 -22.12 -11.58 20.78
N TRP A 15 -22.09 -10.50 19.99
CA TRP A 15 -20.93 -9.63 19.78
C TRP A 15 -20.73 -8.65 20.94
N GLN A 16 -21.79 -8.11 21.54
CA GLN A 16 -21.73 -7.30 22.76
C GLN A 16 -21.34 -8.15 23.98
N GLU A 17 -21.83 -9.38 24.10
CA GLU A 17 -21.47 -10.33 25.16
C GLU A 17 -20.00 -10.83 25.07
N LEU A 18 -19.33 -10.65 23.93
CA LEU A 18 -17.89 -10.95 23.76
C LEU A 18 -16.98 -9.73 24.05
N GLU A 19 -17.54 -8.52 24.14
CA GLU A 19 -16.84 -7.28 24.49
C GLU A 19 -17.08 -6.84 25.96
N GLU A 20 -18.12 -7.32 26.62
CA GLU A 20 -18.36 -7.04 28.04
C GLU A 20 -17.62 -8.03 28.96
N LEU A 21 -16.56 -7.56 29.61
CA LEU A 21 -16.26 -8.04 30.97
C LEU A 21 -17.45 -7.64 31.86
N PRO A 22 -17.90 -8.48 32.81
CA PRO A 22 -19.12 -8.22 33.56
C PRO A 22 -19.02 -6.87 34.30
N PRO A 23 -20.08 -6.04 34.30
CA PRO A 23 -20.09 -4.82 35.06
C PRO A 23 -20.06 -5.19 36.55
N VAL A 24 -19.01 -4.78 37.24
CA VAL A 24 -18.97 -4.82 38.70
C VAL A 24 -19.99 -3.79 39.19
N GLN A 25 -21.19 -4.25 39.54
CA GLN A 25 -22.10 -3.50 40.40
C GLN A 25 -21.51 -3.49 41.81
N THR A 26 -20.64 -2.53 42.10
CA THR A 26 -20.34 -2.12 43.47
C THR A 26 -21.24 -0.95 43.82
N GLN A 27 -22.30 -1.25 44.57
CA GLN A 27 -23.03 -0.24 45.34
C GLN A 27 -22.02 0.50 46.23
N LEU A 28 -21.99 1.82 46.10
CA LEU A 28 -21.18 2.72 46.92
C LEU A 28 -21.59 2.62 48.38
N GLY A 29 -20.64 2.21 49.22
CA GLY A 29 -20.72 2.28 50.67
C GLY A 29 -19.35 2.09 51.31
N GLY A 30 -18.63 3.18 51.54
CA GLY A 30 -17.46 3.24 52.44
C GLY A 30 -16.11 2.82 51.82
N LEU A 31 -15.13 3.73 51.88
CA LEU A 31 -13.73 3.47 51.55
C LEU A 31 -13.16 2.31 52.39
N SER A 32 -12.59 1.28 51.74
CA SER A 32 -11.35 0.52 52.09
C SER A 32 -11.38 -0.96 51.63
N SER A 33 -10.88 -1.24 50.42
CA SER A 33 -10.27 -2.52 50.01
C SER A 33 -9.61 -2.39 48.62
N ASP A 34 -10.18 -1.55 47.76
CA ASP A 34 -9.70 -1.32 46.40
C ASP A 34 -8.32 -0.66 46.35
N THR A 35 -7.98 0.22 47.29
CA THR A 35 -6.65 0.86 47.34
C THR A 35 -5.54 -0.14 47.73
N GLN A 36 -5.86 -1.17 48.53
CA GLN A 36 -4.94 -2.25 48.86
C GLN A 36 -4.84 -3.29 47.72
N ALA A 37 -5.93 -3.59 47.02
CA ALA A 37 -5.89 -4.41 45.80
C ALA A 37 -5.09 -3.72 44.69
N VAL A 38 -5.24 -2.39 44.56
CA VAL A 38 -4.49 -1.54 43.64
C VAL A 38 -3.00 -1.48 44.01
N MET A 39 -2.65 -1.31 45.29
CA MET A 39 -1.25 -1.36 45.73
C MET A 39 -0.63 -2.77 45.69
N ALA A 40 -1.42 -3.84 45.85
CA ALA A 40 -0.96 -5.22 45.68
C ALA A 40 -0.83 -5.63 44.20
N MET A 41 -1.56 -4.99 43.28
CA MET A 41 -1.39 -5.15 41.84
C MET A 41 -0.17 -4.41 41.29
N ARG A 42 0.26 -3.30 41.91
CA ARG A 42 1.50 -2.55 41.58
C ARG A 42 2.77 -3.41 41.62
N THR A 43 2.76 -4.59 42.27
CA THR A 43 3.93 -5.49 42.36
C THR A 43 3.86 -6.74 41.47
N ARG A 44 2.74 -7.02 40.79
CA ARG A 44 2.54 -8.33 40.10
C ARG A 44 2.35 -8.27 38.59
N ALA A 45 2.20 -7.08 37.99
CA ALA A 45 1.88 -6.94 36.57
C ALA A 45 3.07 -6.59 35.66
N GLU A 46 4.26 -6.35 36.21
CA GLU A 46 5.41 -5.88 35.44
C GLU A 46 6.46 -6.98 35.24
N CYS A 47 6.93 -7.13 34.00
CA CYS A 47 8.10 -7.96 33.69
C CYS A 47 9.42 -7.24 33.97
N ILE A 48 9.39 -5.99 34.43
CA ILE A 48 10.59 -5.19 34.73
C ILE A 48 10.37 -4.47 36.05
N ASN A 49 11.26 -4.70 37.01
CA ASN A 49 11.27 -3.95 38.26
C ASN A 49 12.27 -2.79 38.13
N ALA A 50 11.79 -1.56 38.18
CA ALA A 50 12.64 -0.36 38.16
C ALA A 50 12.72 0.24 39.56
N ASN A 51 13.94 0.40 40.09
CA ASN A 51 14.13 1.16 41.33
C ASN A 51 13.83 2.65 41.04
N LEU A 52 12.98 3.28 41.86
CA LEU A 52 12.63 4.71 41.78
C LEU A 52 13.90 5.58 41.88
N LEU A 53 14.53 5.89 40.75
CA LEU A 53 15.52 6.95 40.64
C LEU A 53 14.84 8.19 40.07
N THR A 54 14.48 9.11 40.96
CA THR A 54 13.98 10.47 40.67
C THR A 54 15.09 11.35 40.10
N GLY A 55 15.66 10.98 38.96
CA GLY A 55 16.84 11.63 38.39
C GLY A 55 17.01 11.36 36.90
N PHE A 56 15.94 11.51 36.11
CA PHE A 56 16.02 11.42 34.65
C PHE A 56 16.60 12.74 34.09
N ARG A 57 17.86 12.73 33.63
CA ARG A 57 18.32 13.68 32.62
C ARG A 57 18.45 12.93 31.30
N TYR A 58 17.63 13.32 30.32
CA TYR A 58 17.82 12.98 28.92
C TYR A 58 19.20 13.48 28.49
N GLY A 59 20.16 12.56 28.36
CA GLY A 59 21.49 12.85 27.83
C GLY A 59 21.84 11.78 26.79
N PRO A 60 22.51 12.15 25.69
CA PRO A 60 22.93 11.20 24.67
C PRO A 60 23.98 10.26 25.30
N VAL A 61 23.59 9.01 25.54
CA VAL A 61 24.58 7.96 25.83
C VAL A 61 25.41 7.81 24.55
N GLN A 62 26.70 8.16 24.59
CA GLN A 62 27.62 7.85 23.51
C GLN A 62 27.73 6.33 23.40
N ILE A 63 27.32 5.80 22.25
CA ILE A 63 27.29 4.35 22.00
C ILE A 63 28.60 3.97 21.34
N PRO A 64 29.26 2.89 21.81
CA PRO A 64 30.44 2.41 21.14
C PRO A 64 30.06 1.88 19.74
N PRO A 65 30.86 2.15 18.69
CA PRO A 65 30.59 1.73 17.31
C PRO A 65 30.33 0.23 17.11
N ASP A 66 30.67 -0.59 18.11
CA ASP A 66 30.51 -2.04 18.12
C ASP A 66 29.17 -2.53 18.71
N PHE A 67 28.24 -1.64 19.10
CA PHE A 67 26.99 -2.05 19.76
C PHE A 67 26.14 -2.98 18.91
N ILE A 68 25.94 -2.69 17.62
CA ILE A 68 25.15 -3.54 16.71
C ILE A 68 25.80 -4.91 16.50
N PRO A 69 27.11 -5.00 16.16
CA PRO A 69 27.83 -6.28 16.14
C PRO A 69 27.69 -7.07 17.46
N ARG A 70 27.80 -6.40 18.61
CA ARG A 70 27.65 -7.03 19.93
C ARG A 70 26.23 -7.51 20.20
N LEU A 71 25.22 -6.72 19.82
CA LEU A 71 23.81 -7.07 19.94
C LEU A 71 23.50 -8.33 19.11
N LEU A 72 24.06 -8.43 17.90
CA LEU A 72 23.92 -9.62 17.08
C LEU A 72 24.66 -10.82 17.66
N ASN A 73 25.86 -10.63 18.24
CA ASN A 73 26.63 -11.73 18.81
C ASN A 73 25.97 -12.33 20.07
N ASP A 74 25.48 -11.51 20.99
CA ASP A 74 24.79 -11.98 22.19
C ASP A 74 23.66 -11.01 22.61
N PRO A 75 22.46 -11.14 22.00
CA PRO A 75 21.34 -10.25 22.28
C PRO A 75 20.95 -10.24 23.76
N VAL A 76 21.06 -11.39 24.44
CA VAL A 76 20.63 -11.55 25.83
C VAL A 76 21.55 -10.76 26.75
N LYS A 77 22.86 -10.93 26.60
CA LYS A 77 23.86 -10.25 27.44
C LYS A 77 23.81 -8.74 27.23
N ILE A 78 23.70 -8.27 25.99
CA ILE A 78 23.66 -6.85 25.68
C ILE A 78 22.40 -6.20 26.24
N ILE A 79 21.22 -6.78 25.99
CA ILE A 79 19.95 -6.22 26.46
C ILE A 79 19.88 -6.24 28.00
N ARG A 80 20.22 -7.35 28.65
CA ARG A 80 20.26 -7.42 30.12
C ARG A 80 21.27 -6.43 30.70
N GLY A 81 22.47 -6.33 30.13
CA GLY A 81 23.48 -5.38 30.56
C GLY A 81 23.03 -3.92 30.43
N SER A 82 22.35 -3.58 29.32
CA SER A 82 21.75 -2.25 29.12
C SER A 82 20.73 -1.95 30.21
N PHE A 83 19.76 -2.83 30.47
CA PHE A 83 18.75 -2.60 31.51
C PHE A 83 19.33 -2.59 32.94
N GLN A 84 20.33 -3.43 33.24
CA GLN A 84 21.05 -3.40 34.52
C GLN A 84 21.78 -2.08 34.74
N ALA A 85 22.39 -1.50 33.69
CA ALA A 85 22.99 -0.18 33.76
C ALA A 85 21.95 0.93 34.08
N PHE A 86 20.69 0.71 33.71
CA PHE A 86 19.55 1.56 34.09
C PHE A 86 18.90 1.18 35.43
N GLY A 87 19.52 0.30 36.23
CA GLY A 87 18.97 -0.14 37.51
C GLY A 87 17.68 -0.96 37.41
N CYS A 88 17.44 -1.57 36.24
CA CYS A 88 16.26 -2.37 35.96
C CYS A 88 16.59 -3.87 35.93
N ASP A 89 15.75 -4.68 36.56
CA ASP A 89 15.85 -6.15 36.52
C ASP A 89 14.70 -6.76 35.72
N ILE A 90 15.02 -7.69 34.80
CA ILE A 90 14.07 -8.34 33.91
C ILE A 90 13.56 -9.63 34.57
N LYS A 91 12.24 -9.72 34.78
CA LYS A 91 11.55 -10.85 35.41
C LYS A 91 10.43 -11.37 34.52
N ASP A 92 10.06 -12.63 34.68
CA ASP A 92 8.87 -13.17 34.04
C ASP A 92 7.60 -12.66 34.75
N CYS A 93 6.63 -12.20 33.96
CA CYS A 93 5.34 -11.75 34.48
C CYS A 93 4.46 -12.96 34.81
N THR A 94 3.95 -13.01 36.04
CA THR A 94 3.08 -14.10 36.51
C THR A 94 1.58 -13.76 36.46
N ASN A 95 1.21 -12.60 35.89
CA ASN A 95 -0.18 -12.16 35.82
C ASN A 95 -0.98 -13.00 34.78
N PRO A 96 -2.08 -13.66 35.18
CA PRO A 96 -2.91 -14.46 34.26
C PRO A 96 -3.44 -13.69 33.04
N LYS A 97 -3.83 -12.41 33.21
CA LYS A 97 -4.31 -11.56 32.09
C LYS A 97 -3.20 -11.32 31.06
N CYS A 98 -1.97 -11.10 31.53
CA CYS A 98 -0.80 -11.00 30.66
C CYS A 98 -0.50 -12.32 29.95
N ALA A 99 -0.72 -13.47 30.62
CA ALA A 99 -0.53 -14.78 30.00
C ALA A 99 -1.52 -15.03 28.85
N ASP A 100 -2.77 -14.61 28.98
CA ASP A 100 -3.77 -14.75 27.91
C ASP A 100 -3.50 -13.78 26.75
N SER A 101 -3.11 -12.54 27.04
CA SER A 101 -2.63 -11.61 26.01
C SER A 101 -1.41 -12.17 25.26
N LYS A 102 -0.46 -12.75 25.97
CA LYS A 102 0.74 -13.41 25.41
C LYS A 102 0.37 -14.54 24.46
N LYS A 103 -0.62 -15.39 24.79
CA LYS A 103 -1.10 -16.46 23.91
C LYS A 103 -1.64 -15.90 22.58
N ARG A 104 -2.33 -14.76 22.61
CA ARG A 104 -2.89 -14.11 21.43
C ARG A 104 -1.85 -13.40 20.57
N PHE A 105 -0.79 -12.85 21.17
CA PHE A 105 0.33 -12.25 20.43
C PHE A 105 1.30 -13.27 19.83
N LYS A 106 1.44 -14.44 20.46
CA LYS A 106 2.35 -15.51 20.02
C LYS A 106 2.26 -15.90 18.53
N PRO A 107 1.07 -16.05 17.90
CA PRO A 107 1.01 -16.35 16.47
C PRO A 107 1.53 -15.19 15.61
N ILE A 108 1.32 -13.94 16.02
CA ILE A 108 1.55 -12.77 15.17
C ILE A 108 2.89 -12.05 15.38
N VAL A 109 3.69 -12.47 16.37
CA VAL A 109 5.00 -11.86 16.66
C VAL A 109 6.03 -12.22 15.57
N PRO A 110 6.90 -11.27 15.14
CA PRO A 110 7.98 -11.55 14.20
C PRO A 110 8.90 -12.68 14.68
N ASN A 111 9.33 -13.54 13.74
CA ASN A 111 10.31 -14.57 14.02
C ASN A 111 11.71 -13.98 14.05
N VAL A 112 12.42 -14.16 15.15
CA VAL A 112 13.86 -13.92 15.31
C VAL A 112 14.52 -15.28 15.59
N PRO A 113 15.02 -15.99 14.57
CA PRO A 113 15.54 -17.37 14.70
C PRO A 113 16.65 -17.52 15.75
N GLU A 114 17.47 -16.49 15.92
CA GLU A 114 18.65 -16.50 16.79
C GLU A 114 18.35 -16.36 18.27
N SER A 115 17.20 -15.78 18.63
CA SER A 115 16.91 -15.48 20.03
C SER A 115 15.43 -15.66 20.35
N ARG A 116 15.07 -16.89 20.72
CA ARG A 116 13.78 -17.19 21.35
C ARG A 116 13.58 -16.40 22.65
N TRP A 117 14.67 -16.09 23.35
CA TRP A 117 14.61 -15.26 24.55
C TRP A 117 14.10 -13.86 24.23
N LEU A 118 14.65 -13.22 23.19
CA LEU A 118 14.26 -11.87 22.80
C LEU A 118 12.78 -11.80 22.37
N GLN A 119 12.33 -12.78 21.58
CA GLN A 119 10.90 -12.89 21.23
C GLN A 119 10.01 -13.01 22.48
N ASN A 120 10.39 -13.89 23.43
CA ASN A 120 9.64 -14.08 24.67
C ASN A 120 9.66 -12.83 25.57
N PHE A 121 10.78 -12.11 25.62
CA PHE A 121 10.90 -10.84 26.33
C PHE A 121 9.94 -9.80 25.75
N ILE A 122 9.95 -9.61 24.43
CA ILE A 122 9.03 -8.67 23.76
C ILE A 122 7.58 -9.08 23.93
N LEU A 123 7.27 -10.37 23.81
CA LEU A 123 5.93 -10.91 24.10
C LEU A 123 5.48 -10.61 25.53
N ASN A 124 6.36 -10.74 26.53
CA ASN A 124 6.04 -10.38 27.91
C ASN A 124 5.76 -8.88 28.04
N VAL A 125 6.62 -8.02 27.46
CA VAL A 125 6.50 -6.56 27.51
C VAL A 125 5.18 -6.10 26.92
N ILE A 126 4.86 -6.48 25.68
CA ILE A 126 3.62 -6.05 25.02
C ILE A 126 2.37 -6.58 25.72
N SER A 127 2.45 -7.77 26.33
CA SER A 127 1.33 -8.35 27.09
C SER A 127 1.10 -7.61 28.41
N CYS A 128 2.18 -7.22 29.09
CA CYS A 128 2.13 -6.38 30.28
C CYS A 128 1.60 -4.99 29.92
N TRP A 129 2.11 -4.37 28.85
CA TRP A 129 1.66 -3.07 28.35
C TRP A 129 0.16 -3.09 28.05
N THR A 130 -0.29 -4.06 27.23
CA THR A 130 -1.70 -4.19 26.86
C THR A 130 -2.60 -4.29 28.09
N THR A 131 -2.23 -5.12 29.06
CA THR A 131 -3.01 -5.26 30.30
C THR A 131 -2.99 -3.99 31.15
N ALA A 132 -1.86 -3.30 31.18
CA ALA A 132 -1.69 -2.06 31.91
C ALA A 132 -2.47 -0.88 31.28
N SER A 133 -2.57 -0.84 29.95
CA SER A 133 -3.27 0.21 29.21
C SER A 133 -4.73 0.32 29.61
N TYR A 134 -5.42 -0.79 29.91
CA TYR A 134 -6.85 -0.79 30.32
C TYR A 134 -7.12 -0.41 31.78
N ILE A 135 -6.13 -0.44 32.67
CA ILE A 135 -6.38 -0.40 34.11
C ILE A 135 -5.85 0.89 34.77
N TRP A 136 -4.85 1.58 34.21
CA TRP A 136 -4.04 2.54 34.97
C TRP A 136 -3.79 3.91 34.31
N THR A 137 -3.69 4.97 35.12
CA THR A 137 -3.42 6.36 34.72
C THR A 137 -1.98 6.85 35.00
N GLU A 138 -1.13 6.07 35.68
CA GLU A 138 0.27 6.44 35.97
C GLU A 138 1.28 5.82 34.99
N THR A 139 2.38 6.54 34.74
CA THR A 139 3.49 6.16 33.87
C THR A 139 4.32 5.01 34.45
N PHE A 140 4.23 3.83 33.84
CA PHE A 140 5.07 2.67 34.18
C PHE A 140 6.52 2.91 33.79
N VAL A 141 7.37 3.29 34.73
CA VAL A 141 8.78 3.62 34.47
C VAL A 141 9.50 2.46 33.78
N GLY A 142 9.35 1.22 34.26
CA GLY A 142 10.02 0.04 33.68
C GLY A 142 9.61 -0.25 32.24
N LEU A 143 8.32 -0.22 31.93
CA LEU A 143 7.82 -0.46 30.56
C LEU A 143 8.16 0.70 29.61
N ASN A 144 8.14 1.95 30.09
CA ASN A 144 8.56 3.10 29.31
C ASN A 144 10.04 3.03 28.95
N ILE A 145 10.90 2.53 29.85
CA ILE A 145 12.32 2.33 29.54
C ILE A 145 12.49 1.33 28.38
N VAL A 146 11.67 0.28 28.28
CA VAL A 146 11.71 -0.63 27.11
C VAL A 146 11.24 0.05 25.85
N LYS A 147 10.14 0.80 25.91
CA LYS A 147 9.64 1.58 24.78
C LYS A 147 10.74 2.50 24.25
N SER A 148 11.36 3.28 25.14
CA SER A 148 12.47 4.18 24.80
C SER A 148 13.69 3.43 24.28
N PHE A 149 14.01 2.24 24.83
CA PHE A 149 15.08 1.39 24.32
C PHE A 149 14.83 0.94 22.89
N CYS A 150 13.62 0.45 22.57
CA CYS A 150 13.25 0.05 21.22
C CYS A 150 13.34 1.22 20.23
N GLU A 151 12.79 2.39 20.59
CA GLU A 151 12.88 3.61 19.77
C GLU A 151 14.34 4.02 19.53
N TRP A 152 15.15 3.98 20.58
CA TRP A 152 16.55 4.33 20.52
C TRP A 152 17.38 3.41 19.63
N VAL A 153 17.18 2.07 19.69
CA VAL A 153 17.87 1.13 18.80
C VAL A 153 17.53 1.40 17.33
N LEU A 154 16.25 1.66 17.02
CA LEU A 154 15.82 1.96 15.65
C LEU A 154 16.37 3.30 15.15
N ASN A 155 16.41 4.33 16.02
CA ASN A 155 16.98 5.62 15.66
C ASN A 155 18.51 5.55 15.46
N LEU A 156 19.23 4.81 16.30
CA LEU A 156 20.66 4.59 16.15
C LEU A 156 21.02 4.03 14.76
N LEU A 157 20.25 3.06 14.30
CA LEU A 157 20.44 2.43 13.00
C LEU A 157 20.09 3.38 11.84
N SER A 158 19.03 4.19 12.01
CA SER A 158 18.66 5.23 11.04
C SER A 158 19.73 6.29 10.86
N ASP A 159 20.45 6.64 11.94
CA ASP A 159 21.48 7.69 11.95
C ASP A 159 22.89 7.16 11.61
N SER A 160 23.07 5.83 11.52
CA SER A 160 24.38 5.21 11.28
C SER A 160 24.80 5.29 9.80
N PRO A 161 26.05 5.70 9.48
CA PRO A 161 26.52 5.73 8.11
C PRO A 161 26.59 4.31 7.50
N LEU A 162 26.13 4.15 6.25
CA LEU A 162 26.13 2.88 5.49
C LEU A 162 27.42 2.06 5.63
N THR A 163 28.57 2.74 5.60
CA THR A 163 29.90 2.15 5.65
C THR A 163 30.27 1.51 6.99
N SER A 164 29.63 1.90 8.11
CA SER A 164 29.90 1.29 9.42
C SER A 164 29.18 -0.04 9.61
N LEU A 165 28.02 -0.23 8.97
CA LEU A 165 27.26 -1.49 9.04
C LEU A 165 27.79 -2.56 8.06
N GLU A 166 28.33 -2.18 6.91
CA GLU A 166 28.76 -3.12 5.85
C GLU A 166 29.95 -4.01 6.27
N SER A 167 30.79 -3.58 7.23
CA SER A 167 31.90 -4.40 7.74
C SER A 167 31.45 -5.38 8.84
N GLY A 168 30.84 -6.51 8.43
CA GLY A 168 30.62 -7.68 9.30
C GLY A 168 29.24 -7.81 9.95
N THR A 169 28.27 -6.97 9.60
CA THR A 169 26.87 -7.12 10.05
C THR A 169 26.10 -8.01 9.07
N ASP A 170 25.50 -9.11 9.54
CA ASP A 170 24.62 -9.97 8.72
C ASP A 170 23.20 -9.37 8.65
N PRO A 171 22.75 -8.87 7.48
CA PRO A 171 21.44 -8.22 7.34
C PRO A 171 20.28 -9.19 7.56
N GLY A 172 20.47 -10.50 7.33
CA GLY A 172 19.46 -11.52 7.59
C GLY A 172 19.17 -11.70 9.08
N ARG A 173 20.12 -11.31 9.95
CA ARG A 173 20.01 -11.36 11.40
C ARG A 173 19.44 -10.07 11.98
N LEU A 174 19.91 -8.94 11.45
CA LEU A 174 19.53 -7.61 11.92
C LEU A 174 18.07 -7.27 11.58
N LEU A 175 17.63 -7.54 10.35
CA LEU A 175 16.31 -7.14 9.88
C LEU A 175 15.16 -7.74 10.72
N PRO A 176 15.16 -9.05 11.09
CA PRO A 176 14.16 -9.61 12.00
C PRO A 176 14.13 -8.98 13.39
N ILE A 177 15.29 -8.57 13.93
CA ILE A 177 15.38 -7.89 15.23
C ILE A 177 14.75 -6.50 15.14
N CYS A 178 15.04 -5.74 14.09
CA CYS A 178 14.41 -4.44 13.85
C CYS A 178 12.89 -4.56 13.72
N GLU A 179 12.41 -5.54 12.95
CA GLU A 179 10.97 -5.82 12.82
C GLU A 179 10.33 -6.20 14.16
N LEU A 180 11.03 -6.92 15.03
CA LEU A 180 10.53 -7.27 16.36
C LEU A 180 10.38 -6.04 17.27
N PHE A 181 11.35 -5.12 17.27
CA PHE A 181 11.25 -3.87 18.03
C PHE A 181 10.17 -2.95 17.48
N TYR A 182 10.11 -2.79 16.15
CA TYR A 182 9.05 -2.02 15.51
C TYR A 182 7.66 -2.60 15.82
N PHE A 183 7.50 -3.93 15.73
CA PHE A 183 6.28 -4.62 16.12
C PHE A 183 5.87 -4.31 17.57
N ALA A 184 6.82 -4.31 18.51
CA ALA A 184 6.54 -3.96 19.90
C ALA A 184 5.97 -2.54 20.03
N LEU A 185 6.61 -1.55 19.39
CA LEU A 185 6.17 -0.15 19.41
C LEU A 185 4.78 0.02 18.81
N VAL A 186 4.50 -0.64 17.67
CA VAL A 186 3.18 -0.63 17.03
C VAL A 186 2.12 -1.22 17.95
N LYS A 187 2.36 -2.38 18.55
CA LYS A 187 1.34 -3.05 19.40
C LYS A 187 1.11 -2.33 20.73
N MET A 188 2.13 -1.71 21.31
CA MET A 188 1.95 -0.86 22.49
C MET A 188 1.10 0.37 22.15
N HIS A 189 1.37 1.03 21.01
CA HIS A 189 0.59 2.16 20.54
C HIS A 189 -0.88 1.78 20.23
N GLU A 190 -1.10 0.67 19.52
CA GLU A 190 -2.46 0.16 19.25
C GLU A 190 -3.21 -0.16 20.55
N ALA A 191 -2.54 -0.74 21.55
CA ALA A 191 -3.16 -1.03 22.84
C ALA A 191 -3.60 0.24 23.58
N ASP A 192 -2.80 1.31 23.52
CA ASP A 192 -3.15 2.61 24.10
C ASP A 192 -4.36 3.24 23.40
N LEU A 193 -4.43 3.14 22.06
CA LEU A 193 -5.58 3.63 21.29
C LEU A 193 -6.86 2.89 21.65
N VAL A 194 -6.82 1.55 21.76
CA VAL A 194 -8.00 0.75 22.14
C VAL A 194 -8.42 1.05 23.58
N ALA A 195 -7.48 1.40 24.46
CA ALA A 195 -7.76 1.82 25.83
C ALA A 195 -8.23 3.30 25.96
N GLY A 196 -8.45 4.01 24.85
CA GLY A 196 -8.92 5.41 24.84
C GLY A 196 -7.85 6.44 25.24
N LYS A 197 -6.56 6.06 25.25
CA LYS A 197 -5.44 6.93 25.65
C LYS A 197 -4.90 7.73 24.48
N HIS A 198 -5.67 8.72 24.01
CA HIS A 198 -5.30 9.53 22.84
C HIS A 198 -4.13 10.51 23.10
N ASN A 199 -4.00 11.04 24.33
CA ASN A 199 -3.05 12.13 24.66
C ASN A 199 -1.62 11.67 24.99
N TYR A 200 -1.37 10.38 25.17
CA TYR A 200 -0.03 9.82 25.50
C TYR A 200 0.71 9.27 24.29
N SER A 201 0.13 9.38 23.09
CA SER A 201 0.67 8.84 21.86
C SER A 201 1.82 9.68 21.29
N GLN A 202 2.96 9.72 21.99
CA GLN A 202 4.23 9.93 21.29
C GLN A 202 4.35 8.83 20.21
N GLY A 203 4.73 9.23 19.00
CA GLY A 203 4.57 8.45 17.76
C GLY A 203 5.07 7.00 17.81
N VAL A 204 4.66 6.21 16.82
CA VAL A 204 4.84 4.73 16.72
C VAL A 204 6.31 4.27 16.58
N GLY A 205 7.29 5.13 16.86
CA GLY A 205 8.71 4.93 16.53
C GLY A 205 8.98 5.02 15.03
N THR A 206 10.27 5.06 14.67
CA THR A 206 10.72 5.11 13.28
C THR A 206 10.47 3.75 12.59
N PRO A 207 9.67 3.70 11.50
CA PRO A 207 9.42 2.46 10.77
C PRO A 207 10.70 1.82 10.20
N THR A 208 10.80 0.48 10.23
CA THR A 208 12.01 -0.25 9.82
C THR A 208 12.50 0.09 8.42
N GLN A 209 11.60 0.39 7.47
CA GLN A 209 11.98 0.76 6.10
C GLN A 209 12.68 2.12 6.01
N LEU A 210 12.58 2.95 7.06
CA LEU A 210 13.30 4.20 7.20
C LEU A 210 14.56 4.04 8.06
N VAL A 211 14.71 2.90 8.73
CA VAL A 211 15.84 2.58 9.60
C VAL A 211 16.98 1.96 8.80
N LEU A 212 16.68 1.08 7.84
CA LEU A 212 17.67 0.39 7.03
C LEU A 212 17.68 0.95 5.60
N SER A 213 18.86 0.96 4.99
CA SER A 213 19.00 1.35 3.60
C SER A 213 18.35 0.34 2.66
N PRO A 214 17.92 0.75 1.45
CA PRO A 214 17.32 -0.17 0.48
C PRO A 214 18.18 -1.42 0.18
N PRO A 215 19.52 -1.33 -0.04
CA PRO A 215 20.35 -2.51 -0.23
C PRO A 215 20.38 -3.46 0.97
N MET A 216 20.38 -2.92 2.20
CA MET A 216 20.33 -3.73 3.43
C MET A 216 18.99 -4.45 3.57
N ILE A 217 17.89 -3.79 3.19
CA ILE A 217 16.56 -4.41 3.15
C ILE A 217 16.55 -5.53 2.11
N GLU A 218 17.00 -5.26 0.89
CA GLU A 218 17.05 -6.25 -0.20
C GLU A 218 17.87 -7.49 0.20
N LEU A 219 19.08 -7.28 0.74
CA LEU A 219 19.93 -8.36 1.22
C LEU A 219 19.33 -9.09 2.42
N GLY A 220 18.74 -8.36 3.37
CA GLY A 220 18.09 -8.96 4.54
C GLY A 220 16.89 -9.83 4.17
N VAL A 221 16.03 -9.36 3.27
CA VAL A 221 14.87 -10.10 2.75
C VAL A 221 15.32 -11.36 2.01
N TYR A 222 16.38 -11.27 1.20
CA TYR A 222 16.98 -12.40 0.51
C TYR A 222 17.57 -13.42 1.49
N SER A 223 18.40 -12.98 2.43
CA SER A 223 19.02 -13.85 3.46
C SER A 223 17.99 -14.53 4.37
N CYS A 224 16.86 -13.86 4.63
CA CYS A 224 15.72 -14.43 5.35
C CYS A 224 14.88 -15.42 4.52
N ARG A 225 15.24 -15.65 3.25
CA ARG A 225 14.52 -16.54 2.32
C ARG A 225 13.03 -16.20 2.18
N ALA A 226 12.69 -14.91 2.30
CA ALA A 226 11.30 -14.46 2.38
C ALA A 226 10.46 -14.93 1.18
N ILE A 227 11.04 -14.98 -0.02
CA ILE A 227 10.40 -15.43 -1.26
C ILE A 227 10.54 -16.93 -1.48
N ASP A 228 11.65 -17.53 -1.04
CA ASP A 228 11.96 -18.93 -1.34
C ASP A 228 11.20 -19.91 -0.46
N ASP A 229 10.80 -19.47 0.74
CA ASP A 229 10.08 -20.30 1.71
C ASP A 229 8.54 -20.14 1.61
N VAL A 230 8.07 -19.39 0.62
CA VAL A 230 6.63 -19.20 0.36
C VAL A 230 6.00 -20.55 -0.04
N PRO A 231 4.78 -20.89 0.44
CA PRO A 231 4.11 -22.13 0.07
C PRO A 231 3.95 -22.33 -1.44
N GLU A 232 3.95 -23.59 -1.88
CA GLU A 232 3.66 -23.94 -3.27
C GLU A 232 2.29 -23.38 -3.71
N GLY A 233 2.27 -22.81 -4.92
CA GLY A 233 1.08 -22.22 -5.54
C GLY A 233 0.84 -20.75 -5.26
N VAL A 234 1.63 -20.12 -4.37
CA VAL A 234 1.68 -18.66 -4.31
C VAL A 234 2.56 -18.13 -5.44
N CYS A 235 2.04 -17.20 -6.25
CA CYS A 235 2.82 -16.57 -7.30
C CYS A 235 3.87 -15.61 -6.72
N LYS A 236 5.17 -15.96 -6.85
CA LYS A 236 6.30 -15.12 -6.43
C LYS A 236 6.26 -13.71 -7.02
N HIS A 237 5.87 -13.57 -8.29
CA HIS A 237 5.74 -12.26 -8.95
C HIS A 237 4.63 -11.39 -8.32
N ARG A 238 3.46 -11.97 -8.02
CA ARG A 238 2.35 -11.23 -7.39
C ARG A 238 2.73 -10.78 -5.99
N LEU A 239 3.35 -11.67 -5.21
CA LEU A 239 3.82 -11.35 -3.86
C LEU A 239 4.89 -10.25 -3.87
N TRP A 240 5.89 -10.35 -4.76
CA TRP A 240 6.92 -9.33 -4.92
C TRP A 240 6.32 -7.97 -5.25
N ASN A 241 5.40 -7.92 -6.23
CA ASN A 241 4.71 -6.69 -6.59
C ASN A 241 3.85 -6.13 -5.46
N LEU A 242 3.06 -6.96 -4.77
CA LEU A 242 2.23 -6.51 -3.64
C LEU A 242 3.08 -5.88 -2.55
N ALA A 243 4.14 -6.56 -2.11
CA ALA A 243 5.05 -6.02 -1.10
C ALA A 243 5.74 -4.75 -1.60
N SER A 244 6.18 -4.75 -2.88
CA SER A 244 6.94 -3.63 -3.43
C SER A 244 6.18 -2.30 -3.34
N PHE A 245 4.86 -2.34 -3.50
CA PHE A 245 3.99 -1.15 -3.51
C PHE A 245 3.13 -1.02 -2.24
N SER A 246 3.35 -1.88 -1.24
CA SER A 246 2.77 -1.77 0.10
C SER A 246 3.45 -0.67 0.92
N LYS A 247 2.87 -0.32 2.07
CA LYS A 247 3.29 0.83 2.88
C LYS A 247 4.75 0.77 3.37
N ARG A 248 5.23 -0.41 3.77
CA ARG A 248 6.61 -0.62 4.26
C ARG A 248 7.53 -1.28 3.23
N GLY A 249 7.06 -1.46 2.00
CA GLY A 249 7.86 -1.96 0.90
C GLY A 249 8.32 -3.41 1.01
N LEU A 250 9.54 -3.70 0.53
CA LEU A 250 10.06 -5.08 0.48
C LEU A 250 10.13 -5.76 1.85
N ILE A 251 10.20 -5.01 2.95
CA ILE A 251 10.12 -5.57 4.31
C ILE A 251 8.81 -6.34 4.53
N GLU A 252 7.72 -5.96 3.85
CA GLU A 252 6.44 -6.66 3.93
C GLU A 252 6.54 -8.11 3.47
N LEU A 253 7.52 -8.46 2.63
CA LEU A 253 7.76 -9.84 2.23
C LEU A 253 8.01 -10.75 3.44
N LEU A 254 8.71 -10.30 4.47
CA LEU A 254 8.94 -11.11 5.68
C LEU A 254 7.63 -11.42 6.40
N THR A 255 6.80 -10.38 6.56
CA THR A 255 5.58 -10.47 7.35
C THR A 255 4.50 -11.25 6.60
N ILE A 256 4.32 -10.98 5.30
CA ILE A 256 3.31 -11.65 4.46
C ILE A 256 3.68 -13.13 4.25
N SER A 257 4.94 -13.43 3.92
CA SER A 257 5.36 -14.80 3.64
C SER A 257 5.26 -15.71 4.87
N ARG A 258 5.51 -15.15 6.06
CA ARG A 258 5.27 -15.85 7.33
C ARG A 258 3.80 -16.25 7.48
N LEU A 259 2.87 -15.31 7.32
CA LEU A 259 1.44 -15.60 7.47
C LEU A 259 1.01 -16.68 6.47
N LEU A 260 1.48 -16.61 5.23
CA LEU A 260 1.22 -17.65 4.22
C LEU A 260 1.77 -19.03 4.65
N GLY A 261 2.93 -19.06 5.30
CA GLY A 261 3.59 -20.27 5.78
C GLY A 261 2.90 -20.98 6.96
N GLU A 262 2.26 -20.24 7.87
CA GLU A 262 1.69 -20.76 9.13
C GLU A 262 0.60 -21.84 8.94
N LYS A 263 -0.08 -21.87 7.80
CA LYS A 263 -1.15 -22.84 7.51
C LYS A 263 -1.03 -23.54 6.16
N ARG A 264 0.12 -23.40 5.46
CA ARG A 264 0.25 -23.76 4.03
C ARG A 264 -0.95 -23.23 3.24
N CYS A 265 -1.18 -21.92 3.34
CA CYS A 265 -2.34 -21.29 2.75
C CYS A 265 -2.45 -21.66 1.26
N LYS A 266 -3.46 -22.43 0.88
CA LYS A 266 -3.74 -22.78 -0.51
C LYS A 266 -4.51 -21.61 -1.12
N LEU A 267 -3.79 -20.60 -1.59
CA LEU A 267 -4.38 -19.42 -2.22
C LEU A 267 -5.16 -19.73 -3.50
N SER A 268 -4.97 -20.93 -4.06
CA SER A 268 -5.68 -21.35 -5.26
C SER A 268 -6.02 -22.84 -5.21
N GLY A 269 -7.07 -23.25 -5.93
CA GLY A 269 -7.39 -24.65 -6.15
C GLY A 269 -6.28 -25.40 -6.91
N PRO A 270 -6.29 -26.75 -6.92
CA PRO A 270 -5.24 -27.58 -7.53
C PRO A 270 -4.85 -27.15 -8.94
N HIS A 271 -5.82 -26.72 -9.74
CA HIS A 271 -5.63 -26.33 -11.13
C HIS A 271 -4.74 -25.09 -11.33
N HIS A 272 -4.72 -24.16 -10.36
CA HIS A 272 -3.90 -22.95 -10.37
C HIS A 272 -2.57 -23.13 -9.62
N LEU A 273 -2.50 -24.05 -8.63
CA LEU A 273 -1.27 -24.37 -7.90
C LEU A 273 -0.15 -24.84 -8.85
N ASP A 274 -0.48 -25.74 -9.78
CA ASP A 274 0.50 -26.29 -10.74
C ASP A 274 1.06 -25.21 -11.68
N LYS A 275 0.21 -24.27 -12.07
CA LYS A 275 0.52 -23.19 -13.00
C LYS A 275 1.49 -22.16 -12.43
N HIS A 276 1.42 -21.87 -11.13
CA HIS A 276 2.30 -20.89 -10.48
C HIS A 276 3.66 -21.43 -10.06
N ARG A 277 3.89 -22.76 -10.13
CA ARG A 277 5.15 -23.39 -9.72
C ARG A 277 6.37 -22.89 -10.49
N ALA A 278 6.20 -22.51 -11.75
CA ALA A 278 7.25 -21.99 -12.62
C ALA A 278 7.41 -20.46 -12.59
N CYS A 279 6.60 -19.75 -11.78
CA CYS A 279 6.71 -18.30 -11.66
C CYS A 279 7.93 -17.91 -10.81
N ASN A 280 8.56 -16.79 -11.14
CA ASN A 280 9.63 -16.18 -10.35
C ASN A 280 9.26 -14.74 -9.98
N VAL A 281 10.15 -13.99 -9.34
CA VAL A 281 9.86 -12.60 -8.90
C VAL A 281 9.63 -11.63 -10.06
N GLN A 282 10.10 -11.95 -11.26
CA GLN A 282 10.02 -11.10 -12.45
C GLN A 282 8.89 -11.51 -13.41
N VAL A 283 8.56 -12.80 -13.47
CA VAL A 283 7.64 -13.36 -14.47
C VAL A 283 6.54 -14.19 -13.81
N CYS A 284 5.29 -13.84 -14.12
CA CYS A 284 4.12 -14.68 -13.90
C CYS A 284 3.73 -15.36 -15.22
N GLN A 285 3.86 -16.68 -15.31
CA GLN A 285 3.58 -17.45 -16.54
C GLN A 285 2.10 -17.39 -16.99
N LEU A 286 1.19 -17.06 -16.07
CA LEU A 286 -0.24 -16.89 -16.37
C LEU A 286 -0.61 -15.52 -16.90
N ASN A 287 0.33 -14.58 -16.90
CA ASN A 287 0.09 -13.25 -17.45
C ASN A 287 -0.08 -13.27 -18.98
N ASP A 288 0.59 -14.21 -19.65
CA ASP A 288 0.68 -14.28 -21.11
C ASP A 288 -0.33 -15.28 -21.72
N GLU A 289 -1.25 -15.83 -20.92
CA GLU A 289 -2.31 -16.70 -21.43
C GLU A 289 -3.28 -15.90 -22.33
N ASN A 290 -3.42 -16.34 -23.58
CA ASN A 290 -4.33 -15.70 -24.53
C ASN A 290 -5.79 -15.95 -24.13
N THR A 291 -6.43 -14.92 -23.59
CA THR A 291 -7.81 -15.00 -23.08
C THR A 291 -8.88 -14.99 -24.17
N THR A 292 -8.50 -14.80 -25.45
CA THR A 292 -9.43 -14.70 -26.58
C THR A 292 -10.14 -16.01 -26.87
N ASN A 293 -9.52 -17.16 -26.57
CA ASN A 293 -10.03 -18.49 -26.92
C ASN A 293 -10.41 -19.33 -25.69
N ILE A 294 -10.70 -18.69 -24.55
CA ILE A 294 -11.09 -19.42 -23.34
C ILE A 294 -12.57 -19.77 -23.42
N PRO A 295 -12.96 -21.06 -23.36
CA PRO A 295 -14.35 -21.46 -23.37
C PRO A 295 -15.12 -20.81 -22.22
N GLN A 296 -16.38 -20.45 -22.48
CA GLN A 296 -17.17 -19.81 -21.44
C GLN A 296 -17.50 -20.80 -20.33
N ARG A 297 -17.30 -20.37 -19.09
CA ARG A 297 -17.49 -21.17 -17.88
C ARG A 297 -18.94 -21.62 -17.74
N HIS A 298 -19.11 -22.87 -17.32
CA HIS A 298 -20.37 -23.36 -16.80
C HIS A 298 -20.37 -23.29 -15.27
N SER A 299 -21.54 -23.04 -14.69
CA SER A 299 -21.73 -23.20 -13.24
C SER A 299 -21.95 -24.68 -12.93
N ASP A 300 -21.61 -25.11 -11.71
CA ASP A 300 -21.60 -26.52 -11.26
C ASP A 300 -22.93 -27.26 -11.46
N CYS A 301 -24.02 -26.55 -11.72
CA CYS A 301 -25.34 -27.11 -12.02
C CYS A 301 -25.51 -27.66 -13.45
N CYS A 302 -24.48 -27.59 -14.32
CA CYS A 302 -24.61 -27.87 -15.75
C CYS A 302 -23.44 -28.72 -16.31
N GLY A 303 -23.75 -29.91 -16.84
CA GLY A 303 -22.79 -30.86 -17.46
C GLY A 303 -22.22 -30.47 -18.85
N SER A 304 -22.05 -29.18 -19.12
CA SER A 304 -21.42 -28.51 -20.28
C SER A 304 -21.96 -28.75 -21.71
N LYS A 305 -22.31 -29.97 -22.12
CA LYS A 305 -22.48 -30.27 -23.57
C LYS A 305 -23.72 -29.65 -24.24
N ASP A 306 -24.80 -29.40 -23.49
CA ASP A 306 -26.08 -28.91 -24.04
C ASP A 306 -26.60 -27.65 -23.32
N CYS A 307 -25.72 -26.83 -22.76
CA CYS A 307 -26.15 -25.62 -22.05
C CYS A 307 -26.79 -24.61 -23.01
N PRO A 308 -28.06 -24.22 -22.82
CA PRO A 308 -28.65 -23.17 -23.66
C PRO A 308 -27.98 -21.82 -23.40
N THR A 309 -28.07 -20.91 -24.37
CA THR A 309 -27.58 -19.53 -24.24
C THR A 309 -28.71 -18.54 -23.98
N VAL A 310 -28.40 -17.45 -23.27
CA VAL A 310 -29.22 -16.24 -23.17
C VAL A 310 -28.64 -15.21 -24.16
N GLU A 311 -29.51 -14.52 -24.90
CA GLU A 311 -29.10 -13.53 -25.91
C GLU A 311 -29.41 -12.10 -25.46
N PHE A 312 -28.35 -11.29 -25.40
CA PHE A 312 -28.36 -9.86 -25.13
C PHE A 312 -28.11 -9.12 -26.45
N SER A 313 -29.14 -8.42 -26.94
CA SER A 313 -29.12 -7.87 -28.29
C SER A 313 -28.10 -6.75 -28.46
N GLN A 314 -27.03 -7.03 -29.20
CA GLN A 314 -26.05 -6.02 -29.63
C GLN A 314 -26.67 -4.93 -30.51
N ALA A 315 -27.70 -5.27 -31.29
CA ALA A 315 -28.43 -4.29 -32.08
C ALA A 315 -29.16 -3.25 -31.20
N LYS A 316 -29.64 -3.63 -30.00
CA LYS A 316 -30.22 -2.68 -29.04
C LYS A 316 -29.14 -1.74 -28.49
N LEU A 317 -27.98 -2.28 -28.09
CA LEU A 317 -26.84 -1.48 -27.61
C LEU A 317 -26.32 -0.48 -28.66
N ASN A 318 -26.16 -0.95 -29.90
CA ASN A 318 -25.66 -0.12 -30.99
C ASN A 318 -26.65 0.98 -31.44
N LYS A 319 -27.91 0.93 -30.99
CA LYS A 319 -28.93 1.97 -31.22
C LYS A 319 -28.98 3.03 -30.13
N ILE A 320 -28.30 2.84 -28.99
CA ILE A 320 -28.23 3.86 -27.95
C ILE A 320 -27.52 5.10 -28.53
N ASP A 321 -28.04 6.29 -28.21
CA ASP A 321 -27.37 7.55 -28.51
C ASP A 321 -26.01 7.58 -27.80
N ILE A 322 -24.95 7.95 -28.52
CA ILE A 322 -23.60 7.99 -27.97
C ILE A 322 -23.50 8.86 -26.71
N ARG A 323 -24.30 9.94 -26.61
CA ARG A 323 -24.35 10.82 -25.44
C ARG A 323 -25.01 10.16 -24.23
N LYS A 324 -25.86 9.16 -24.44
CA LYS A 324 -26.54 8.42 -23.36
C LYS A 324 -25.75 7.20 -22.88
N ILE A 325 -24.78 6.71 -23.66
CA ILE A 325 -23.95 5.56 -23.28
C ILE A 325 -23.13 5.83 -22.01
N SER A 326 -22.78 7.09 -21.76
CA SER A 326 -22.05 7.54 -20.59
C SER A 326 -22.91 7.63 -19.32
N GLU A 327 -24.24 7.61 -19.44
CA GLU A 327 -25.16 7.62 -18.31
C GLU A 327 -25.06 6.29 -17.53
N PRO A 328 -24.88 6.34 -16.19
CA PRO A 328 -24.79 5.13 -15.39
C PRO A 328 -26.00 4.20 -15.58
N GLY A 329 -25.75 2.94 -15.95
CA GLY A 329 -26.81 1.94 -16.10
C GLY A 329 -27.55 1.96 -17.43
N ALA A 330 -27.28 2.90 -18.34
CA ALA A 330 -27.88 2.93 -19.68
C ALA A 330 -27.65 1.63 -20.46
N THR A 331 -26.54 0.93 -20.17
CA THR A 331 -26.16 -0.35 -20.76
C THR A 331 -26.33 -1.55 -19.81
N ALA A 332 -26.97 -1.35 -18.65
CA ALA A 332 -27.32 -2.43 -17.73
C ALA A 332 -28.57 -3.19 -18.22
N TRP A 333 -28.59 -4.50 -18.00
CA TRP A 333 -29.64 -5.39 -18.48
C TRP A 333 -30.55 -5.86 -17.34
N THR A 334 -31.84 -6.00 -17.61
CA THR A 334 -32.80 -6.62 -16.67
C THR A 334 -32.51 -8.12 -16.48
N LEU A 335 -33.02 -8.70 -15.38
CA LEU A 335 -32.82 -10.11 -15.05
C LEU A 335 -33.75 -11.10 -15.81
N ASP A 336 -34.44 -10.65 -16.86
CA ASP A 336 -35.30 -11.51 -17.68
C ASP A 336 -34.45 -12.37 -18.64
N GLU A 337 -34.55 -13.69 -18.51
CA GLU A 337 -33.84 -14.64 -19.37
C GLU A 337 -34.37 -14.69 -20.80
N LYS A 338 -35.66 -14.42 -21.02
CA LYS A 338 -36.30 -14.56 -22.34
C LYS A 338 -36.17 -13.27 -23.15
N HIS A 339 -36.40 -12.13 -22.51
CA HIS A 339 -36.39 -10.83 -23.18
C HIS A 339 -35.65 -9.75 -22.37
N PRO A 340 -34.30 -9.85 -22.24
CA PRO A 340 -33.52 -8.81 -21.58
C PRO A 340 -33.78 -7.41 -22.18
N GLN A 341 -33.98 -6.43 -21.30
CA GLN A 341 -34.14 -5.02 -21.64
C GLN A 341 -32.99 -4.20 -21.08
N LEU A 342 -32.65 -3.12 -21.77
CA LEU A 342 -31.62 -2.16 -21.36
C LEU A 342 -32.18 -1.14 -20.35
N GLY A 343 -31.28 -0.45 -19.65
CA GLY A 343 -31.64 0.62 -18.72
C GLY A 343 -32.18 0.11 -17.40
N ALA A 344 -31.69 -1.04 -16.92
CA ALA A 344 -32.12 -1.55 -15.63
C ALA A 344 -31.69 -0.61 -14.49
N GLU A 345 -32.67 -0.18 -13.68
CA GLU A 345 -32.44 0.51 -12.41
C GLU A 345 -31.92 -0.46 -11.34
N ASP A 346 -31.23 0.04 -10.31
CA ASP A 346 -30.69 -0.74 -9.19
C ASP A 346 -29.99 -2.04 -9.62
N TYR A 347 -28.95 -1.93 -10.44
CA TYR A 347 -28.24 -3.08 -10.99
C TYR A 347 -26.98 -3.46 -10.20
N LEU A 348 -26.58 -4.72 -10.37
CA LEU A 348 -25.32 -5.28 -9.89
C LEU A 348 -24.24 -5.13 -10.97
N ALA A 349 -23.14 -4.45 -10.68
CA ALA A 349 -21.97 -4.49 -11.56
C ALA A 349 -21.14 -5.76 -11.30
N ILE A 350 -20.76 -6.46 -12.35
CA ILE A 350 -19.98 -7.69 -12.28
C ILE A 350 -18.53 -7.37 -12.65
N SER A 351 -17.66 -7.41 -11.64
CA SER A 351 -16.22 -7.28 -11.78
C SER A 351 -15.60 -8.68 -11.75
N HIS A 352 -15.12 -9.16 -12.90
CA HIS A 352 -14.76 -10.56 -13.11
C HIS A 352 -13.42 -10.72 -13.83
N VAL A 353 -12.94 -11.94 -14.01
CA VAL A 353 -11.69 -12.24 -14.74
C VAL A 353 -12.00 -13.03 -16.02
N TRP A 354 -11.75 -12.45 -17.20
CA TRP A 354 -12.02 -13.10 -18.48
C TRP A 354 -11.31 -14.45 -18.63
N ALA A 355 -10.09 -14.56 -18.09
CA ALA A 355 -9.31 -15.80 -18.07
C ALA A 355 -9.99 -16.96 -17.35
N ASN A 356 -10.97 -16.67 -16.48
CA ASN A 356 -11.73 -17.67 -15.74
C ASN A 356 -12.98 -18.15 -16.51
N GLY A 357 -13.05 -17.87 -17.82
CA GLY A 357 -14.17 -18.23 -18.69
C GLY A 357 -15.41 -17.37 -18.49
N THR A 358 -15.31 -16.22 -17.84
CA THR A 358 -16.46 -15.31 -17.66
C THR A 358 -16.56 -14.25 -18.76
N GLY A 359 -15.71 -14.29 -19.78
CA GLY A 359 -15.87 -13.48 -21.01
C GLY A 359 -16.88 -14.07 -21.99
N VAL A 360 -16.90 -13.57 -23.24
CA VAL A 360 -17.78 -14.08 -24.31
C VAL A 360 -17.46 -15.53 -24.71
N GLY A 361 -16.18 -15.91 -24.63
CA GLY A 361 -15.68 -17.23 -25.03
C GLY A 361 -15.94 -17.51 -26.51
N GLU A 362 -16.35 -18.73 -26.84
CA GLU A 362 -16.60 -19.19 -28.21
C GLU A 362 -17.91 -18.66 -28.82
N HIS A 363 -18.71 -17.92 -28.04
CA HIS A 363 -20.02 -17.44 -28.48
C HIS A 363 -19.94 -16.16 -29.32
N ALA A 364 -21.02 -15.87 -30.07
CA ALA A 364 -21.18 -14.57 -30.70
C ALA A 364 -21.37 -13.46 -29.65
N PRO A 365 -20.94 -12.21 -29.91
CA PRO A 365 -21.14 -11.09 -28.99
C PRO A 365 -22.58 -10.97 -28.49
N GLY A 366 -22.74 -10.83 -27.17
CA GLY A 366 -24.05 -10.77 -26.52
C GLY A 366 -24.68 -12.13 -26.18
N LYS A 367 -24.06 -13.27 -26.54
CA LYS A 367 -24.55 -14.60 -26.13
C LYS A 367 -23.72 -15.16 -24.98
N VAL A 368 -24.42 -15.68 -23.96
CA VAL A 368 -23.80 -16.28 -22.77
C VAL A 368 -24.54 -17.54 -22.32
N ASN A 369 -23.82 -18.49 -21.77
CA ASN A 369 -24.30 -19.69 -21.10
C ASN A 369 -25.36 -19.35 -20.07
N ARG A 370 -26.54 -19.95 -20.20
CA ARG A 370 -27.68 -19.72 -19.30
C ARG A 370 -27.36 -20.07 -17.86
N CYS A 371 -26.54 -21.10 -17.61
CA CYS A 371 -26.11 -21.44 -16.24
C CYS A 371 -25.26 -20.34 -15.61
N LEU A 372 -24.38 -19.69 -16.39
CA LEU A 372 -23.52 -18.60 -15.90
C LEU A 372 -24.36 -17.33 -15.65
N PHE A 373 -25.27 -17.01 -16.56
CA PHE A 373 -26.23 -15.92 -16.34
C PHE A 373 -27.06 -16.16 -15.07
N ARG A 374 -27.63 -17.37 -14.89
CA ARG A 374 -28.41 -17.72 -13.69
C ARG A 374 -27.59 -17.62 -12.40
N TYR A 375 -26.31 -17.97 -12.46
CA TYR A 375 -25.41 -17.81 -11.33
C TYR A 375 -25.31 -16.34 -10.91
N PHE A 376 -25.00 -15.43 -11.84
CA PHE A 376 -24.94 -14.00 -11.54
C PHE A 376 -26.30 -13.39 -11.18
N LYS A 377 -27.38 -13.83 -11.84
CA LYS A 377 -28.75 -13.45 -11.48
C LYS A 377 -29.07 -13.79 -10.02
N SER A 378 -28.71 -14.99 -9.56
CA SER A 378 -28.95 -15.39 -8.16
C SER A 378 -28.24 -14.47 -7.16
N ILE A 379 -27.04 -13.97 -7.51
CA ILE A 379 -26.28 -13.03 -6.68
C ILE A 379 -26.92 -11.64 -6.71
N ALA A 380 -27.37 -11.19 -7.89
CA ALA A 380 -28.10 -9.93 -8.03
C ALA A 380 -29.38 -9.94 -7.18
N GLU A 381 -30.15 -11.03 -7.21
CA GLU A 381 -31.36 -11.19 -6.39
C GLU A 381 -31.02 -11.23 -4.88
N GLU A 382 -29.97 -11.93 -4.47
CA GLU A 382 -29.48 -11.99 -3.08
C GLU A 382 -29.09 -10.60 -2.54
N LEU A 383 -28.54 -9.74 -3.40
CA LEU A 383 -28.17 -8.35 -3.09
C LEU A 383 -29.30 -7.34 -3.38
N GLY A 384 -30.50 -7.81 -3.76
CA GLY A 384 -31.67 -6.97 -4.02
C GLY A 384 -31.51 -6.03 -5.23
N CYS A 385 -30.80 -6.46 -6.26
CA CYS A 385 -30.65 -5.78 -7.54
C CYS A 385 -31.69 -6.28 -8.56
N LYS A 386 -32.13 -5.40 -9.47
CA LYS A 386 -33.14 -5.69 -10.51
C LYS A 386 -32.53 -5.93 -11.90
N GLY A 387 -31.23 -5.71 -12.03
CA GLY A 387 -30.46 -5.90 -13.25
C GLY A 387 -29.00 -6.24 -13.00
N ILE A 388 -28.27 -6.50 -14.07
CA ILE A 388 -26.82 -6.67 -14.07
C ILE A 388 -26.18 -5.74 -15.10
N TRP A 389 -25.00 -5.23 -14.76
CA TRP A 389 -24.06 -4.68 -15.72
C TRP A 389 -22.85 -5.61 -15.77
N TRP A 390 -22.56 -6.12 -16.95
CA TRP A 390 -21.49 -7.09 -17.19
C TRP A 390 -20.82 -6.75 -18.50
N ASP A 391 -19.57 -6.28 -18.44
CA ASP A 391 -18.79 -5.79 -19.59
C ASP A 391 -18.92 -6.65 -20.87
N THR A 392 -19.02 -7.97 -20.69
CA THR A 392 -19.16 -9.01 -21.71
C THR A 392 -20.42 -8.87 -22.55
N ILE A 393 -21.50 -8.38 -21.97
CA ILE A 393 -22.81 -8.21 -22.62
C ILE A 393 -23.28 -6.76 -22.66
N SER A 394 -22.66 -5.85 -21.91
CA SER A 394 -23.07 -4.45 -21.77
C SER A 394 -22.28 -3.48 -22.64
N ILE A 395 -21.11 -3.88 -23.18
CA ILE A 395 -20.33 -3.02 -24.07
C ILE A 395 -20.80 -3.19 -25.53
N PRO A 396 -21.12 -2.10 -26.25
CA PRO A 396 -21.49 -2.15 -27.66
C PRO A 396 -20.39 -2.72 -28.57
N SER A 397 -20.81 -3.30 -29.69
CA SER A 397 -19.91 -3.81 -30.73
C SER A 397 -19.53 -2.75 -31.76
N ASP A 398 -20.34 -1.69 -31.89
CA ASP A 398 -20.03 -0.52 -32.73
C ASP A 398 -18.76 0.21 -32.24
N LYS A 399 -17.88 0.60 -33.17
CA LYS A 399 -16.53 1.10 -32.85
C LYS A 399 -16.56 2.39 -32.05
N GLU A 400 -17.38 3.36 -32.44
CA GLU A 400 -17.43 4.68 -31.77
C GLU A 400 -18.07 4.57 -30.39
N ARG A 401 -19.21 3.87 -30.31
CA ARG A 401 -19.91 3.61 -29.05
C ARG A 401 -19.09 2.79 -28.08
N ARG A 402 -18.31 1.81 -28.57
CA ARG A 402 -17.39 1.02 -27.74
C ARG A 402 -16.32 1.90 -27.10
N VAL A 403 -15.72 2.82 -27.86
CA VAL A 403 -14.73 3.76 -27.33
C VAL A 403 -15.36 4.63 -26.24
N GLU A 404 -16.57 5.16 -26.48
CA GLU A 404 -17.27 5.97 -25.49
C GLU A 404 -17.69 5.18 -24.23
N ALA A 405 -18.14 3.93 -24.40
CA ALA A 405 -18.46 3.04 -23.28
C ALA A 405 -17.24 2.72 -22.43
N ILE A 406 -16.07 2.47 -23.05
CA ILE A 406 -14.80 2.22 -22.34
C ILE A 406 -14.33 3.47 -21.61
N ARG A 407 -14.41 4.64 -22.26
CA ARG A 407 -14.06 5.93 -21.65
C ARG A 407 -14.87 6.22 -20.38
N ASN A 408 -16.14 5.82 -20.36
CA ASN A 408 -17.05 6.06 -19.23
C ASN A 408 -17.34 4.82 -18.40
N MET A 409 -16.51 3.77 -18.49
CA MET A 409 -16.84 2.49 -17.86
C MET A 409 -16.99 2.59 -16.33
N HIS A 410 -16.22 3.47 -15.70
CA HIS A 410 -16.28 3.77 -14.27
C HIS A 410 -17.65 4.29 -13.80
N ASN A 411 -18.41 4.96 -14.67
CA ASN A 411 -19.75 5.45 -14.34
C ASN A 411 -20.71 4.31 -14.05
N ASN A 412 -20.57 3.17 -14.73
CA ASN A 412 -21.41 2.00 -14.46
C ASN A 412 -21.09 1.36 -13.11
N TYR A 413 -19.84 1.36 -12.67
CA TYR A 413 -19.50 0.92 -11.30
C TYR A 413 -19.97 1.93 -10.24
N SER A 414 -19.90 3.23 -10.55
CA SER A 414 -20.36 4.31 -9.67
C SER A 414 -21.89 4.35 -9.50
N GLY A 415 -22.64 4.04 -10.56
CA GLY A 415 -24.10 3.97 -10.51
C GLY A 415 -24.66 2.63 -10.03
N ALA A 416 -23.84 1.58 -9.97
CA ALA A 416 -24.28 0.28 -9.49
C ALA A 416 -24.65 0.33 -8.00
N LYS A 417 -25.67 -0.44 -7.63
CA LYS A 417 -26.08 -0.59 -6.22
C LYS A 417 -25.01 -1.35 -5.43
N HIS A 418 -24.50 -2.42 -6.03
CA HIS A 418 -23.37 -3.20 -5.55
C HIS A 418 -22.47 -3.57 -6.72
N THR A 419 -21.19 -3.79 -6.45
CA THR A 419 -20.25 -4.45 -7.35
C THR A 419 -19.88 -5.80 -6.74
N VAL A 420 -19.95 -6.88 -7.52
CA VAL A 420 -19.46 -8.19 -7.10
C VAL A 420 -18.14 -8.54 -7.77
N ILE A 421 -17.18 -9.03 -6.98
CA ILE A 421 -15.89 -9.54 -7.44
C ILE A 421 -15.98 -11.05 -7.65
N CYS A 422 -15.70 -11.50 -8.88
CA CYS A 422 -15.75 -12.89 -9.30
C CYS A 422 -14.39 -13.34 -9.86
N ASP A 423 -13.64 -14.08 -9.05
CA ASP A 423 -12.36 -14.72 -9.39
C ASP A 423 -12.44 -16.21 -9.01
N SER A 424 -11.99 -17.12 -9.88
CA SER A 424 -11.92 -18.56 -9.60
C SER A 424 -11.05 -18.86 -8.38
N GLU A 425 -9.92 -18.17 -8.23
CA GLU A 425 -9.02 -18.38 -7.10
C GLU A 425 -9.73 -18.07 -5.78
N LEU A 426 -10.55 -17.03 -5.74
CA LEU A 426 -11.32 -16.64 -4.55
C LEU A 426 -12.54 -17.52 -4.35
N MET A 427 -13.23 -17.90 -5.43
CA MET A 427 -14.37 -18.83 -5.38
C MET A 427 -13.99 -20.23 -4.92
N ASP A 428 -12.73 -20.63 -5.10
CA ASP A 428 -12.19 -21.88 -4.57
C ASP A 428 -11.64 -21.72 -3.14
N PHE A 429 -11.34 -20.49 -2.73
CA PHE A 429 -10.75 -20.16 -1.44
C PHE A 429 -11.77 -20.22 -0.30
N GLU A 430 -11.46 -21.00 0.74
CA GLU A 430 -12.32 -21.15 1.92
C GLU A 430 -12.26 -19.91 2.82
N TRP A 431 -13.43 -19.31 3.06
CA TRP A 431 -13.56 -18.18 3.98
C TRP A 431 -13.16 -18.54 5.41
N THR A 432 -12.34 -17.69 6.01
CA THR A 432 -11.87 -17.77 7.41
C THR A 432 -11.73 -16.36 7.99
N ASP A 433 -11.89 -16.21 9.31
CA ASP A 433 -11.84 -14.88 9.96
C ASP A 433 -10.44 -14.52 10.49
N ASP A 434 -9.37 -15.03 9.85
CA ASP A 434 -7.98 -14.93 10.34
C ASP A 434 -7.05 -14.08 9.44
N GLY A 435 -7.62 -13.43 8.43
CA GLY A 435 -6.91 -12.51 7.52
C GLY A 435 -6.39 -13.15 6.23
N HIS A 436 -6.38 -14.49 6.11
CA HIS A 436 -5.99 -15.12 4.85
C HIS A 436 -6.88 -14.74 3.66
N PRO A 437 -8.21 -14.54 3.77
CA PRO A 437 -9.01 -14.06 2.64
C PRO A 437 -8.58 -12.68 2.11
N CYS A 438 -8.07 -11.80 2.98
CA CYS A 438 -7.55 -10.50 2.56
C CYS A 438 -6.26 -10.65 1.73
N LEU A 439 -5.35 -11.55 2.15
CA LEU A 439 -4.15 -11.89 1.39
C LEU A 439 -4.51 -12.59 0.06
N ALA A 440 -5.47 -13.51 0.08
CA ALA A 440 -5.96 -14.19 -1.13
C ALA A 440 -6.54 -13.20 -2.13
N LEU A 441 -7.35 -12.24 -1.67
CA LEU A 441 -7.85 -11.16 -2.51
C LEU A 441 -6.70 -10.37 -3.16
N ALA A 442 -5.70 -9.94 -2.39
CA ALA A 442 -4.59 -9.14 -2.90
C ALA A 442 -3.63 -9.92 -3.82
N LEU A 443 -3.59 -11.25 -3.72
CA LEU A 443 -2.75 -12.13 -4.53
C LEU A 443 -3.53 -12.83 -5.68
N SER A 444 -4.82 -12.54 -5.81
CA SER A 444 -5.68 -13.09 -6.87
C SER A 444 -5.32 -12.57 -8.25
N THR A 445 -5.74 -13.29 -9.29
CA THR A 445 -5.63 -12.81 -10.68
C THR A 445 -6.37 -11.49 -10.85
N TRP A 446 -7.55 -11.36 -10.24
CA TRP A 446 -8.37 -10.18 -10.28
C TRP A 446 -7.61 -8.94 -9.82
N PHE A 447 -6.92 -9.00 -8.68
CA PHE A 447 -6.24 -7.84 -8.11
C PHE A 447 -5.05 -7.34 -8.94
N SER A 448 -4.49 -8.20 -9.80
CA SER A 448 -3.41 -7.86 -10.73
C SER A 448 -3.87 -7.20 -12.04
N ARG A 449 -5.19 -7.01 -12.24
CA ARG A 449 -5.73 -6.32 -13.42
C ARG A 449 -5.68 -4.80 -13.28
N GLY A 450 -5.43 -4.11 -14.39
CA GLY A 450 -5.49 -2.64 -14.44
C GLY A 450 -6.84 -2.08 -14.00
N TRP A 451 -7.93 -2.61 -14.57
CA TRP A 451 -9.28 -2.10 -14.35
C TRP A 451 -9.73 -2.15 -12.89
N THR A 452 -9.22 -3.11 -12.11
CA THR A 452 -9.52 -3.26 -10.69
C THR A 452 -9.31 -1.99 -9.88
N ALA A 453 -8.30 -1.17 -10.20
CA ALA A 453 -8.09 0.10 -9.49
C ALA A 453 -9.30 1.04 -9.63
N LEU A 454 -9.82 1.15 -10.85
CA LEU A 454 -10.95 2.01 -11.17
C LEU A 454 -12.25 1.41 -10.62
N GLU A 455 -12.46 0.10 -10.80
CA GLU A 455 -13.60 -0.65 -10.27
C GLU A 455 -13.72 -0.52 -8.74
N LEU A 456 -12.61 -0.67 -8.00
CA LEU A 456 -12.57 -0.52 -6.54
C LEU A 456 -12.94 0.89 -6.09
N ARG A 457 -12.42 1.90 -6.78
CA ARG A 457 -12.64 3.31 -6.42
C ARG A 457 -14.05 3.78 -6.75
N SER A 458 -14.56 3.40 -7.91
CA SER A 458 -15.87 3.84 -8.38
C SER A 458 -17.03 3.17 -7.67
N SER A 459 -16.86 1.94 -7.19
CA SER A 459 -17.96 1.19 -6.58
C SER A 459 -18.33 1.69 -5.19
N ARG A 460 -19.62 1.94 -4.95
CA ARG A 460 -20.15 2.34 -3.63
C ARG A 460 -20.05 1.21 -2.60
N SER A 461 -20.49 0.02 -2.98
CA SER A 461 -20.43 -1.19 -2.15
C SER A 461 -19.83 -2.33 -2.95
N ILE A 462 -18.97 -3.13 -2.32
CA ILE A 462 -18.24 -4.22 -2.97
C ILE A 462 -18.41 -5.51 -2.16
N SER A 463 -18.92 -6.54 -2.83
CA SER A 463 -18.99 -7.91 -2.31
C SER A 463 -18.00 -8.82 -3.03
N VAL A 464 -17.27 -9.63 -2.27
CA VAL A 464 -16.32 -10.63 -2.78
C VAL A 464 -16.92 -12.03 -2.62
N ILE A 465 -16.83 -12.83 -3.67
CA ILE A 465 -17.28 -14.22 -3.64
C ILE A 465 -16.17 -15.12 -3.10
N PHE A 466 -16.48 -15.88 -2.05
CA PHE A 466 -15.61 -16.93 -1.51
C PHE A 466 -16.34 -18.28 -1.44
N ASN A 467 -15.57 -19.34 -1.20
CA ASN A 467 -16.11 -20.63 -0.79
C ASN A 467 -16.35 -20.68 0.73
N ARG A 468 -17.30 -21.50 1.16
CA ARG A 468 -17.45 -21.92 2.55
C ARG A 468 -17.83 -23.39 2.58
N LYS A 469 -17.08 -24.19 3.34
CA LYS A 469 -17.46 -25.57 3.62
C LYS A 469 -18.70 -25.59 4.52
N ASP A 470 -19.76 -26.21 4.03
CA ASP A 470 -20.98 -26.54 4.75
C ASP A 470 -20.98 -28.08 4.97
N PRO A 471 -21.54 -28.60 6.08
CA PRO A 471 -21.84 -30.02 6.23
C PRO A 471 -22.47 -30.70 5.00
N ASN A 472 -23.23 -29.96 4.20
CA ASN A 472 -23.88 -30.46 2.97
C ASN A 472 -23.06 -30.29 1.68
N GLY A 473 -21.83 -29.77 1.76
CA GLY A 473 -20.94 -29.53 0.60
C GLY A 473 -20.32 -28.13 0.59
N ASN A 474 -19.64 -27.77 -0.50
CA ASN A 474 -19.13 -26.41 -0.68
C ASN A 474 -20.27 -25.47 -1.05
N ARG A 475 -20.38 -24.34 -0.35
CA ARG A 475 -21.37 -23.30 -0.61
C ARG A 475 -20.69 -21.95 -0.83
N ARG A 476 -21.18 -21.20 -1.82
CA ARG A 476 -20.83 -19.79 -2.05
C ARG A 476 -21.14 -18.93 -0.82
N VAL A 477 -20.22 -18.04 -0.43
CA VAL A 477 -20.45 -16.98 0.54
C VAL A 477 -20.07 -15.62 -0.07
N LEU A 478 -20.88 -14.59 0.21
CA LEU A 478 -20.62 -13.20 -0.14
C LEU A 478 -20.07 -12.46 1.07
N LYS A 479 -19.00 -11.69 0.88
CA LYS A 479 -18.34 -10.94 1.95
C LYS A 479 -18.10 -9.50 1.54
N ASP A 480 -18.51 -8.58 2.39
CA ASP A 480 -18.34 -7.15 2.13
C ASP A 480 -16.87 -6.76 2.30
N LEU A 481 -16.32 -6.06 1.31
CA LEU A 481 -14.90 -5.72 1.28
C LEU A 481 -14.49 -4.86 2.49
N ASP A 482 -15.29 -3.87 2.84
CA ASP A 482 -14.93 -2.89 3.86
C ASP A 482 -15.13 -3.45 5.27
N SER A 483 -16.28 -4.07 5.52
CA SER A 483 -16.69 -4.50 6.85
C SER A 483 -16.22 -5.92 7.23
N ASP A 484 -16.23 -6.87 6.30
CA ASP A 484 -15.82 -8.26 6.60
C ASP A 484 -14.32 -8.51 6.35
N ILE A 485 -13.70 -7.85 5.37
CA ILE A 485 -12.32 -8.16 4.94
C ILE A 485 -11.31 -7.14 5.47
N ILE A 486 -11.57 -5.84 5.32
CA ILE A 486 -10.63 -4.76 5.69
C ILE A 486 -10.73 -4.41 7.17
N ARG A 487 -11.92 -4.03 7.66
CA ARG A 487 -12.13 -3.50 9.02
C ARG A 487 -11.57 -4.40 10.13
N PRO A 488 -11.69 -5.74 10.10
CA PRO A 488 -11.18 -6.58 11.18
C PRO A 488 -9.64 -6.57 11.31
N SER A 489 -8.92 -6.08 10.30
CA SER A 489 -7.46 -5.91 10.36
C SER A 489 -7.00 -4.87 11.39
N ASN A 490 -7.89 -3.98 11.84
CA ASN A 490 -7.62 -2.97 12.86
C ASN A 490 -7.68 -3.51 14.30
N ARG A 491 -8.00 -4.79 14.49
CA ARG A 491 -8.00 -5.42 15.81
C ARG A 491 -6.57 -5.53 16.33
N LEU A 492 -6.38 -5.29 17.63
CA LEU A 492 -5.07 -5.37 18.30
C LEU A 492 -4.29 -6.67 18.01
N TYR A 493 -5.02 -7.79 17.94
CA TYR A 493 -4.44 -9.12 17.74
C TYR A 493 -4.51 -9.60 16.28
N ALA A 494 -4.83 -8.71 15.33
CA ALA A 494 -4.71 -9.02 13.91
C ALA A 494 -3.24 -9.15 13.51
N HIS A 495 -2.95 -10.07 12.59
CA HIS A 495 -1.61 -10.26 12.07
C HIS A 495 -1.15 -9.00 11.31
N PRO A 496 0.08 -8.49 11.52
CA PRO A 496 0.55 -7.27 10.86
C PRO A 496 0.49 -7.33 9.32
N ALA A 497 0.70 -8.50 8.72
CA ALA A 497 0.50 -8.70 7.27
C ALA A 497 -0.94 -8.39 6.82
N TRP A 498 -1.95 -8.85 7.58
CA TRP A 498 -3.35 -8.55 7.26
C TRP A 498 -3.58 -7.05 7.30
N LYS A 499 -3.10 -6.37 8.35
CA LYS A 499 -3.23 -4.91 8.43
C LYS A 499 -2.54 -4.20 7.27
N SER A 500 -1.31 -4.57 6.93
CA SER A 500 -0.59 -3.94 5.81
C SER A 500 -1.30 -4.13 4.46
N VAL A 501 -1.76 -5.35 4.18
CA VAL A 501 -2.49 -5.66 2.94
C VAL A 501 -3.85 -4.96 2.91
N ALA A 502 -4.59 -4.97 4.02
CA ALA A 502 -5.86 -4.27 4.15
C ALA A 502 -5.69 -2.75 3.98
N ASP A 503 -4.65 -2.15 4.57
CA ASP A 503 -4.32 -0.74 4.40
C ASP A 503 -4.00 -0.42 2.93
N HIS A 504 -3.33 -1.32 2.20
CA HIS A 504 -3.07 -1.16 0.76
C HIS A 504 -4.37 -1.22 -0.06
N ILE A 505 -5.25 -2.19 0.19
CA ILE A 505 -6.56 -2.29 -0.48
C ILE A 505 -7.44 -1.07 -0.15
N SER A 506 -7.47 -0.65 1.11
CA SER A 506 -8.19 0.54 1.58
C SER A 506 -7.68 1.81 0.89
N TRP A 507 -6.36 1.97 0.77
CA TRP A 507 -5.75 3.08 0.04
C TRP A 507 -6.18 3.09 -1.43
N LEU A 508 -6.18 1.92 -2.07
CA LEU A 508 -6.63 1.80 -3.46
C LEU A 508 -8.09 2.15 -3.63
N ARG A 509 -8.94 1.73 -2.70
CA ARG A 509 -10.38 1.94 -2.72
C ARG A 509 -10.79 3.38 -2.44
N HIS A 510 -10.27 3.98 -1.38
CA HIS A 510 -10.72 5.30 -0.93
C HIS A 510 -9.84 6.44 -1.44
N GLY A 511 -8.69 6.15 -2.06
CA GLY A 511 -7.72 7.15 -2.45
C GLY A 511 -7.10 7.91 -1.28
N GLN A 512 -7.55 7.73 -0.04
CA GLN A 512 -6.99 8.39 1.12
C GLN A 512 -5.53 8.01 1.26
N ALA A 513 -4.63 8.96 0.99
CA ALA A 513 -3.28 8.93 1.49
C ALA A 513 -3.37 8.75 3.01
N ASN A 514 -3.29 7.48 3.47
CA ASN A 514 -3.17 7.16 4.87
C ASN A 514 -2.12 8.10 5.44
N ILE A 515 -2.43 8.69 6.60
CA ILE A 515 -1.78 9.79 7.32
C ILE A 515 -0.24 9.66 7.50
N GLY A 516 0.38 8.58 7.02
CA GLY A 516 1.84 8.43 6.87
C GLY A 516 2.42 8.70 5.48
N ARG A 517 1.64 9.07 4.45
CA ARG A 517 2.13 9.48 3.11
C ARG A 517 2.11 10.99 2.86
N ARG A 518 1.63 11.80 3.82
CA ARG A 518 1.77 13.27 3.71
C ARG A 518 3.19 13.66 4.08
N CYS A 519 3.85 14.44 3.22
CA CYS A 519 5.00 15.23 3.66
C CYS A 519 4.55 16.07 4.84
N THR A 520 5.35 16.12 5.89
CA THR A 520 5.08 16.96 7.07
C THR A 520 5.02 18.45 6.74
N SER A 521 5.47 18.87 5.55
CA SER A 521 5.27 20.21 5.00
C SER A 521 3.79 20.60 4.87
N ASP A 522 2.91 19.66 4.51
CA ASP A 522 1.48 19.93 4.31
C ASP A 522 0.75 20.13 5.65
N ILE A 523 1.34 19.64 6.75
CA ILE A 523 0.82 19.86 8.12
C ILE A 523 1.26 21.23 8.65
N MET A 524 2.41 21.76 8.21
CA MET A 524 2.89 23.08 8.63
C MET A 524 2.26 24.23 7.84
N ALA A 525 1.81 23.99 6.60
CA ALA A 525 1.05 24.99 5.83
C ALA A 525 -0.33 25.29 6.45
N VAL A 526 -0.90 24.35 7.21
CA VAL A 526 -2.16 24.54 7.95
C VAL A 526 -1.95 25.36 9.23
N GLY A 527 -0.70 25.54 9.68
CA GLY A 527 -0.35 26.31 10.88
C GLY A 527 -0.28 27.83 10.70
N GLN A 528 -0.55 28.37 9.51
CA GLN A 528 -0.52 29.83 9.25
C GLN A 528 -1.88 30.44 8.87
N GLY A 529 -2.99 29.77 9.20
CA GLY A 529 -4.31 30.39 9.26
C GLY A 529 -4.69 30.72 10.70
N ARG A 530 -4.63 32.00 11.08
CA ARG A 530 -5.03 32.50 12.40
C ARG A 530 -6.52 32.27 12.69
N ASP A 531 -6.79 32.06 13.98
CA ASP A 531 -8.05 32.26 14.72
C ASP A 531 -9.33 31.57 14.23
N LEU A 532 -9.80 30.58 15.02
CA LEU A 532 -11.20 30.41 15.43
C LEU A 532 -11.33 29.15 16.33
N PHE A 533 -10.78 29.22 17.55
CA PHE A 533 -11.22 28.33 18.64
C PHE A 533 -12.28 29.07 19.46
N GLN A 534 -13.56 28.83 19.15
CA GLN A 534 -14.61 29.00 20.14
C GLN A 534 -14.97 27.61 20.68
N THR A 535 -14.64 27.44 21.95
CA THR A 535 -15.00 26.32 22.81
C THR A 535 -16.53 26.21 22.94
N THR A 536 -17.08 25.06 22.59
CA THR A 536 -18.38 24.62 23.11
C THR A 536 -18.24 23.26 23.79
N ASN A 537 -18.57 23.25 25.07
CA ASN A 537 -18.71 22.05 25.91
C ASN A 537 -19.86 21.20 25.37
N ILE A 538 -19.62 19.92 25.05
CA ILE A 538 -20.69 18.95 24.76
C ILE A 538 -20.41 17.66 25.55
N THR A 539 -21.45 17.23 26.24
CA THR A 539 -21.58 16.13 27.20
C THR A 539 -21.66 14.75 26.56
N ASN A 540 -21.37 13.73 27.38
CA ASN A 540 -21.40 12.29 27.10
C ASN A 540 -22.64 11.80 26.31
N GLU A 541 -22.51 11.66 25.00
CA GLU A 541 -23.27 10.70 24.17
C GLU A 541 -22.27 10.02 23.21
N GLU A 542 -22.51 8.76 22.88
CA GLU A 542 -21.66 7.94 22.00
C GLU A 542 -21.52 8.58 20.61
N VAL A 543 -20.41 9.29 20.40
CA VAL A 543 -20.08 9.90 19.11
C VAL A 543 -19.45 8.83 18.22
N PRO A 544 -20.01 8.52 17.03
CA PRO A 544 -19.29 7.73 16.05
C PRO A 544 -18.04 8.51 15.66
N MET A 545 -16.90 7.83 15.63
CA MET A 545 -15.56 8.35 15.35
C MET A 545 -15.51 9.18 14.03
N THR A 546 -15.95 10.43 14.06
CA THR A 546 -15.89 11.36 12.94
C THR A 546 -14.54 12.05 13.01
N PHE A 547 -13.57 11.46 12.31
CA PHE A 547 -12.35 12.15 11.93
C PHE A 547 -12.73 13.35 11.05
N ASP A 548 -12.77 14.54 11.63
CA ASP A 548 -12.94 15.79 10.90
C ASP A 548 -11.63 16.10 10.12
N VAL A 549 -11.47 15.44 8.98
CA VAL A 549 -10.43 15.75 8.00
C VAL A 549 -11.04 16.76 7.04
N ARG A 550 -10.58 18.01 7.10
CA ARG A 550 -10.77 18.95 5.98
C ARG A 550 -10.14 18.32 4.74
N LEU A 551 -10.99 17.74 3.89
CA LEU A 551 -10.65 16.92 2.74
C LEU A 551 -10.57 17.80 1.49
N GLU A 552 -9.36 18.20 1.12
CA GLU A 552 -9.07 18.73 -0.20
C GLU A 552 -9.17 17.62 -1.25
N ASN A 553 -9.66 17.96 -2.45
CA ASN A 553 -9.74 17.10 -3.62
C ASN A 553 -8.45 16.28 -3.80
N HIS A 554 -8.52 14.95 -3.81
CA HIS A 554 -7.32 14.12 -3.92
C HIS A 554 -6.73 14.21 -5.34
N ILE A 555 -5.79 15.13 -5.56
CA ILE A 555 -4.99 15.21 -6.79
C ILE A 555 -4.02 14.02 -6.80
N PHE A 556 -4.00 13.26 -7.90
CA PHE A 556 -3.02 12.17 -8.07
C PHE A 556 -1.60 12.73 -8.22
N THR A 557 -0.67 12.13 -7.48
CA THR A 557 0.77 12.30 -7.73
C THR A 557 1.26 11.19 -8.65
N LEU A 558 2.40 11.39 -9.34
CA LEU A 558 3.00 10.34 -10.15
C LEU A 558 3.26 9.07 -9.33
N ASP A 559 3.83 9.19 -8.13
CA ASP A 559 4.13 8.04 -7.28
C ASP A 559 2.89 7.28 -6.80
N SER A 560 1.80 8.00 -6.49
CA SER A 560 0.54 7.36 -6.09
C SER A 560 -0.16 6.69 -7.26
N LEU A 561 -0.06 7.26 -8.47
CA LEU A 561 -0.53 6.64 -9.71
C LEU A 561 0.29 5.39 -10.08
N LEU A 562 1.62 5.45 -10.00
CA LEU A 562 2.50 4.31 -10.26
C LEU A 562 2.31 3.21 -9.21
N SER A 563 2.18 3.57 -7.92
CA SER A 563 1.89 2.60 -6.86
C SER A 563 0.52 1.92 -7.04
N THR A 564 -0.40 2.61 -7.71
CA THR A 564 -1.67 2.02 -8.12
C THR A 564 -1.44 1.10 -9.31
N LEU A 565 -0.86 1.57 -10.40
CA LEU A 565 -0.94 0.80 -11.63
C LEU A 565 0.19 -0.20 -11.84
N LYS A 566 1.40 -0.02 -11.26
CA LYS A 566 2.54 -0.93 -11.44
C LYS A 566 2.30 -2.37 -10.97
N PRO A 567 1.67 -2.64 -9.82
CA PRO A 567 1.25 -4.01 -9.44
C PRO A 567 0.24 -4.65 -10.39
N ARG A 568 -0.41 -3.84 -11.22
CA ARG A 568 -1.53 -4.24 -12.07
C ARG A 568 -1.07 -4.45 -13.51
N TYR A 569 -0.32 -5.54 -13.71
CA TYR A 569 0.40 -5.83 -14.94
C TYR A 569 -0.35 -6.78 -15.89
N THR A 570 -1.48 -7.38 -15.47
CA THR A 570 -2.27 -8.32 -16.30
C THR A 570 -3.28 -7.61 -17.21
N CYS A 571 -3.01 -6.36 -17.58
CA CYS A 571 -3.79 -5.63 -18.57
C CYS A 571 -2.89 -5.17 -19.72
N TRP A 572 -3.50 -4.98 -20.88
CA TRP A 572 -2.77 -4.51 -22.05
C TRP A 572 -2.19 -3.12 -21.78
N ALA A 573 -0.98 -2.84 -22.28
CA ALA A 573 -0.31 -1.56 -22.05
C ALA A 573 -1.18 -0.35 -22.43
N ARG A 574 -1.98 -0.52 -23.49
CA ARG A 574 -2.94 0.48 -23.95
C ARG A 574 -4.06 0.75 -22.94
N ASP A 575 -4.68 -0.29 -22.40
CA ASP A 575 -5.72 -0.14 -21.38
C ASP A 575 -5.13 0.51 -20.13
N ARG A 576 -3.92 0.12 -19.74
CA ARG A 576 -3.24 0.64 -18.55
C ARG A 576 -3.04 2.16 -18.58
N ILE A 577 -2.67 2.73 -19.74
CA ILE A 577 -2.52 4.18 -19.87
C ILE A 577 -3.88 4.91 -19.92
N ILE A 578 -4.91 4.27 -20.50
CA ILE A 578 -6.30 4.80 -20.46
C ILE A 578 -6.81 4.82 -19.02
N ILE A 579 -6.62 3.74 -18.26
CA ILE A 579 -6.99 3.68 -16.85
C ILE A 579 -6.22 4.75 -16.05
N ALA A 580 -4.93 4.97 -16.35
CA ALA A 580 -4.15 6.02 -15.73
C ALA A 580 -4.76 7.41 -15.96
N ALA A 581 -5.17 7.71 -17.19
CA ALA A 581 -5.91 8.92 -17.50
C ALA A 581 -7.21 8.97 -16.69
N LEU A 582 -8.09 7.96 -16.78
CA LEU A 582 -9.36 7.96 -16.05
C LEU A 582 -9.21 8.18 -14.54
N LEU A 583 -8.18 7.60 -13.92
CA LEU A 583 -7.88 7.83 -12.50
C LEU A 583 -7.52 9.31 -12.23
N VAL A 584 -6.65 9.91 -13.03
CA VAL A 584 -6.23 11.33 -12.86
C VAL A 584 -7.36 12.31 -13.20
N GLY A 585 -8.17 11.98 -14.20
CA GLY A 585 -9.26 12.79 -14.72
C GLY A 585 -10.54 12.80 -13.89
N SER A 586 -10.58 11.98 -12.84
CA SER A 586 -11.75 11.86 -11.98
C SER A 586 -11.35 12.01 -10.50
N PRO A 587 -11.03 13.23 -10.04
CA PRO A 587 -10.70 13.46 -8.65
C PRO A 587 -11.86 13.05 -7.74
N LEU A 588 -11.52 12.45 -6.60
CA LEU A 588 -12.50 12.04 -5.60
C LEU A 588 -13.04 13.30 -4.89
N ARG A 589 -14.35 13.52 -4.97
CA ARG A 589 -15.03 14.57 -4.21
C ARG A 589 -15.79 13.92 -3.05
N LEU A 590 -15.54 14.37 -1.82
CA LEU A 590 -16.34 13.94 -0.67
C LEU A 590 -17.72 14.58 -0.74
N VAL A 591 -18.78 13.79 -0.62
CA VAL A 591 -20.15 14.30 -0.42
C VAL A 591 -20.49 14.13 1.05
N SER A 592 -20.56 15.25 1.77
CA SER A 592 -20.78 15.30 3.23
C SER A 592 -22.25 15.36 3.65
N ASN A 593 -23.20 15.37 2.71
CA ASN A 593 -24.63 15.53 2.99
C ASN A 593 -25.39 14.19 3.18
N SER A 594 -24.68 13.07 3.38
CA SER A 594 -25.26 11.76 3.65
C SER A 594 -24.83 11.21 5.01
N ASP A 595 -25.69 10.41 5.65
CA ASP A 595 -25.46 9.77 6.98
C ASP A 595 -24.18 8.92 7.05
N ILE A 596 -23.59 8.59 5.88
CA ILE A 596 -22.28 7.97 5.71
C ILE A 596 -21.49 8.80 4.67
N PRO A 597 -20.29 9.31 4.99
CA PRO A 597 -19.47 10.03 4.02
C PRO A 597 -19.04 9.08 2.89
N HIS A 598 -19.34 9.45 1.65
CA HIS A 598 -18.91 8.70 0.48
C HIS A 598 -18.25 9.63 -0.54
N PHE A 599 -17.27 9.09 -1.28
CA PHE A 599 -16.59 9.81 -2.36
C PHE A 599 -17.33 9.60 -3.67
N VAL A 600 -17.56 10.68 -4.41
CA VAL A 600 -18.19 10.68 -5.73
C VAL A 600 -17.15 11.15 -6.76
N PHE A 601 -17.19 10.54 -7.95
CA PHE A 601 -16.33 10.89 -9.07
C PHE A 601 -16.84 12.19 -9.71
N ASP A 602 -15.99 13.21 -9.77
CA ASP A 602 -16.23 14.39 -10.62
C ASP A 602 -15.53 14.15 -11.97
N THR A 603 -16.29 13.89 -13.03
CA THR A 603 -15.75 13.42 -14.30
C THR A 603 -15.59 14.59 -15.28
N GLU A 604 -14.35 15.00 -15.54
CA GLU A 604 -14.02 15.65 -16.81
C GLU A 604 -13.97 14.55 -17.88
N THR A 605 -14.97 14.43 -18.74
CA THR A 605 -15.07 13.32 -19.72
C THR A 605 -14.29 13.58 -21.02
N GLU A 606 -13.87 14.81 -21.28
CA GLU A 606 -13.28 15.22 -22.58
C GLU A 606 -11.80 15.64 -22.53
N TRP A 607 -11.12 15.61 -21.39
CA TRP A 607 -9.75 16.17 -21.27
C TRP A 607 -8.63 15.30 -21.90
N PHE A 608 -8.91 14.06 -22.32
CA PHE A 608 -7.96 13.22 -23.05
C PHE A 608 -8.65 12.39 -24.15
N ASP A 609 -7.96 12.13 -25.26
CA ASP A 609 -8.45 11.26 -26.35
C ASP A 609 -7.94 9.81 -26.19
N PRO A 610 -8.82 8.81 -25.96
CA PRO A 610 -8.44 7.39 -25.90
C PRO A 610 -8.02 6.80 -27.25
N LYS A 611 -7.96 7.59 -28.34
CA LYS A 611 -7.33 7.22 -29.63
C LYS A 611 -5.91 7.77 -29.79
N GLY A 612 -5.48 8.74 -28.97
CA GLY A 612 -4.14 9.35 -29.03
C GLY A 612 -3.02 8.34 -28.76
N SER A 613 -1.79 8.63 -29.19
CA SER A 613 -0.67 7.70 -28.99
C SER A 613 -0.37 7.48 -27.50
N HIS A 614 0.34 6.41 -27.14
CA HIS A 614 0.72 6.15 -25.74
C HIS A 614 1.56 7.30 -25.16
N ALA A 615 2.44 7.89 -25.96
CA ALA A 615 3.26 9.03 -25.57
C ALA A 615 2.42 10.30 -25.37
N ASP A 616 1.42 10.55 -26.23
CA ASP A 616 0.54 11.72 -26.10
C ASP A 616 -0.32 11.66 -24.84
N ILE A 617 -0.91 10.50 -24.55
CA ILE A 617 -1.67 10.30 -23.30
C ILE A 617 -0.73 10.44 -22.08
N THR A 618 0.50 9.92 -22.18
CA THR A 618 1.52 10.11 -21.12
C THR A 618 1.78 11.59 -20.86
N LYS A 619 2.02 12.41 -21.91
CA LYS A 619 2.23 13.86 -21.78
C LYS A 619 1.04 14.56 -21.12
N ILE A 620 -0.18 14.27 -21.58
CA ILE A 620 -1.41 14.89 -21.07
C ILE A 620 -1.63 14.55 -19.58
N ILE A 621 -1.40 13.29 -19.19
CA ILE A 621 -1.46 12.88 -17.78
C ILE A 621 -0.45 13.66 -16.95
N LEU A 622 0.80 13.75 -17.41
CA LEU A 622 1.87 14.44 -16.69
C LEU A 622 1.57 15.93 -16.53
N ILE A 623 1.08 16.60 -17.58
CA ILE A 623 0.65 18.01 -17.52
C ILE A 623 -0.46 18.19 -16.46
N LYS A 624 -1.46 17.29 -16.44
CA LYS A 624 -2.56 17.36 -15.45
C LYS A 624 -2.07 17.13 -14.01
N ILE A 625 -1.04 16.30 -13.80
CA ILE A 625 -0.40 16.11 -12.48
C ILE A 625 0.40 17.36 -12.08
N GLY A 626 1.11 17.99 -13.02
CA GLY A 626 1.76 19.30 -12.88
C GLY A 626 3.00 19.36 -11.96
N SER A 627 3.22 18.38 -11.07
CA SER A 627 4.35 18.39 -10.15
C SER A 627 4.98 17.01 -9.93
N PHE A 628 6.32 16.97 -9.83
CA PHE A 628 7.11 15.74 -9.82
C PHE A 628 8.12 15.69 -8.69
N CYS A 629 8.42 14.49 -8.20
CA CYS A 629 9.63 14.27 -7.42
C CYS A 629 10.83 14.29 -8.40
N PRO A 630 11.89 15.05 -8.12
CA PRO A 630 13.15 14.98 -8.87
C PRO A 630 13.68 13.56 -9.07
N LEU A 631 13.51 12.71 -8.06
CA LEU A 631 13.96 11.31 -8.09
C LEU A 631 13.21 10.47 -9.13
N SER A 632 12.00 10.87 -9.55
CA SER A 632 11.27 10.17 -10.61
C SER A 632 12.01 10.20 -11.95
N LEU A 633 12.88 11.20 -12.18
CA LEU A 633 13.70 11.34 -13.39
C LEU A 633 14.87 10.33 -13.45
N LEU A 634 15.11 9.56 -12.39
CA LEU A 634 16.12 8.51 -12.38
C LEU A 634 15.59 7.25 -13.11
N HIS A 635 15.60 7.29 -14.44
CA HIS A 635 15.22 6.17 -15.30
C HIS A 635 16.27 5.87 -16.38
N ASP A 636 16.20 4.67 -16.94
CA ASP A 636 17.16 4.11 -17.89
C ASP A 636 16.66 4.05 -19.35
N GLN A 637 15.50 4.69 -19.62
CA GLN A 637 14.87 4.71 -20.94
C GLN A 637 15.40 5.81 -21.87
N VAL A 638 15.37 5.53 -23.17
CA VAL A 638 15.50 6.55 -24.23
C VAL A 638 14.26 7.47 -24.18
N PRO A 639 14.41 8.79 -24.02
CA PRO A 639 13.27 9.70 -23.86
C PRO A 639 12.37 9.81 -25.11
N ILE A 640 11.16 10.38 -24.93
CA ILE A 640 10.19 10.66 -26.02
C ILE A 640 10.78 11.61 -27.07
N SER A 641 11.64 12.53 -26.64
CA SER A 641 12.34 13.49 -27.52
C SER A 641 13.84 13.45 -27.24
N GLU A 642 14.67 13.62 -28.27
CA GLU A 642 16.11 13.68 -28.07
C GLU A 642 16.59 15.03 -27.53
N SER A 643 15.80 16.09 -27.75
CA SER A 643 16.11 17.45 -27.33
C SER A 643 14.85 18.28 -27.06
N GLY A 644 15.04 19.42 -26.38
CA GLY A 644 13.97 20.38 -26.10
C GLY A 644 12.96 19.87 -25.05
N PRO A 645 11.72 20.39 -25.07
CA PRO A 645 10.68 19.95 -24.13
C PRO A 645 10.47 18.43 -24.22
N TRP A 646 10.15 17.79 -23.10
CA TRP A 646 9.97 16.33 -22.99
C TRP A 646 11.20 15.46 -23.20
N SER A 647 12.39 16.04 -23.39
CA SER A 647 13.63 15.26 -23.57
C SER A 647 14.14 14.55 -22.31
N TRP A 648 13.50 14.81 -21.18
CA TRP A 648 13.66 14.12 -19.91
C TRP A 648 12.63 13.00 -19.68
N CYS A 649 11.59 12.92 -20.51
CA CYS A 649 10.42 12.08 -20.23
C CYS A 649 10.55 10.72 -20.95
N PRO A 650 10.39 9.58 -20.25
CA PRO A 650 10.42 8.26 -20.86
C PRO A 650 9.17 8.00 -21.73
N PRO A 651 9.21 7.03 -22.67
CA PRO A 651 8.13 6.78 -23.64
C PRO A 651 6.79 6.37 -23.05
N SER A 652 6.81 5.89 -21.80
CA SER A 652 5.63 5.48 -21.06
C SER A 652 5.75 5.89 -19.62
N LEU A 653 4.63 6.35 -19.06
CA LEU A 653 4.47 6.66 -17.64
C LEU A 653 5.04 5.57 -16.72
N PHE A 654 4.88 4.30 -17.07
CA PHE A 654 5.31 3.19 -16.22
C PHE A 654 6.82 2.98 -16.15
N ASN A 655 7.58 3.67 -17.00
CA ASN A 655 9.04 3.63 -17.02
C ASN A 655 9.70 4.66 -16.10
N PHE A 656 8.96 5.59 -15.50
CA PHE A 656 9.52 6.40 -14.42
C PHE A 656 9.97 5.50 -13.27
N GLY A 657 11.06 5.89 -12.60
CA GLY A 657 11.59 5.17 -11.44
C GLY A 657 10.54 5.10 -10.35
N ALA A 658 10.00 3.92 -10.05
CA ALA A 658 9.11 3.80 -8.90
C ALA A 658 9.97 3.77 -7.65
N ARG A 659 9.94 4.85 -6.86
CA ARG A 659 10.43 4.80 -5.48
C ARG A 659 9.23 4.69 -4.55
N SER A 660 8.94 3.45 -4.17
CA SER A 660 7.98 3.17 -3.09
C SER A 660 8.58 3.33 -1.69
N TYR A 661 9.87 3.68 -1.56
CA TYR A 661 10.61 3.50 -0.29
C TYR A 661 11.22 4.75 0.33
N LEU A 662 11.20 5.91 -0.31
CA LEU A 662 11.86 7.09 0.24
C LEU A 662 10.88 8.27 0.34
N PRO A 663 10.06 8.33 1.40
CA PRO A 663 9.38 9.56 1.77
C PRO A 663 10.44 10.53 2.33
N SER A 664 11.17 11.21 1.45
CA SER A 664 11.94 12.36 1.93
C SER A 664 10.97 13.52 2.12
N LYS A 665 10.78 13.89 3.39
CA LYS A 665 9.89 14.98 3.82
C LYS A 665 10.28 16.35 3.26
N ASP A 666 11.48 16.46 2.68
CA ASP A 666 12.14 17.73 2.39
C ASP A 666 12.62 17.87 0.92
N ILE A 667 12.30 16.92 0.02
CA ILE A 667 12.67 17.09 -1.39
C ILE A 667 11.74 18.12 -2.04
N GLN A 668 12.32 19.21 -2.51
CA GLN A 668 11.60 20.22 -3.29
C GLN A 668 11.13 19.60 -4.61
N LYS A 669 9.83 19.73 -4.89
CA LYS A 669 9.21 19.18 -6.09
C LYS A 669 9.56 20.02 -7.31
N LEU A 670 9.57 19.38 -8.47
CA LEU A 670 9.64 20.04 -9.78
C LEU A 670 8.24 20.43 -10.25
N THR A 671 8.15 21.49 -11.03
CA THR A 671 6.92 21.97 -11.67
C THR A 671 7.02 21.73 -13.17
N LEU A 672 5.97 21.18 -13.77
CA LEU A 672 5.87 20.96 -15.21
C LEU A 672 4.95 22.00 -15.84
N GLU A 673 5.46 22.69 -16.85
CA GLU A 673 4.66 23.57 -17.68
C GLU A 673 3.93 22.82 -18.80
N PRO A 674 2.80 23.35 -19.31
CA PRO A 674 2.05 22.74 -20.42
C PRO A 674 2.86 22.51 -21.70
N ASN A 675 3.94 23.28 -21.90
CA ASN A 675 4.85 23.16 -23.04
C ASN A 675 5.82 21.95 -22.93
N GLY A 676 5.94 21.31 -21.75
CA GLY A 676 6.80 20.15 -21.51
C GLY A 676 8.13 20.42 -20.80
N HIS A 677 8.40 21.66 -20.40
CA HIS A 677 9.59 22.01 -19.62
C HIS A 677 9.39 21.73 -18.14
N LEU A 678 10.43 21.21 -17.49
CA LEU A 678 10.46 21.02 -16.04
C LEU A 678 11.28 22.12 -15.36
N TYR A 679 10.74 22.67 -14.28
CA TYR A 679 11.38 23.70 -13.50
C TYR A 679 11.59 23.25 -12.07
N GLY A 680 12.73 23.60 -11.50
CA GLY A 680 12.96 23.41 -10.08
C GLY A 680 14.39 23.68 -9.64
N PRO A 681 14.63 23.55 -8.34
CA PRO A 681 15.93 23.80 -7.74
C PRO A 681 16.81 22.55 -7.75
N TRP A 682 18.10 22.74 -8.02
CA TRP A 682 19.07 21.65 -8.10
C TRP A 682 20.41 22.04 -7.47
N ASP A 683 21.07 21.03 -6.91
CA ASP A 683 22.52 21.11 -6.69
C ASP A 683 23.20 20.74 -8.02
N VAL A 684 23.96 21.69 -8.56
CA VAL A 684 24.67 21.53 -9.84
C VAL A 684 26.14 21.25 -9.56
N ILE A 685 26.65 20.19 -10.18
CA ILE A 685 27.99 19.67 -9.95
C ILE A 685 28.73 19.65 -11.29
N GLY A 686 29.83 20.41 -11.37
CA GLY A 686 30.69 20.40 -12.55
C GLY A 686 31.40 19.05 -12.71
N LEU A 687 31.52 18.58 -13.96
CA LEU A 687 32.28 17.39 -14.29
C LEU A 687 33.75 17.71 -14.55
N SER A 688 34.64 16.88 -14.02
CA SER A 688 36.08 16.92 -14.27
C SER A 688 36.48 15.94 -15.37
N TYR A 689 37.69 16.10 -15.93
CA TYR A 689 38.19 15.25 -17.03
C TYR A 689 38.34 13.75 -16.66
N ASP A 690 38.36 13.41 -15.36
CA ASP A 690 38.36 12.03 -14.85
C ASP A 690 36.94 11.45 -14.62
N ALA A 691 35.90 12.11 -15.14
CA ALA A 691 34.50 11.67 -14.96
C ALA A 691 34.24 10.24 -15.46
N ALA A 692 34.85 9.83 -16.58
CA ALA A 692 34.70 8.49 -17.14
C ALA A 692 35.23 7.36 -16.23
N ASP A 693 36.17 7.68 -15.34
CA ASP A 693 36.73 6.71 -14.38
C ASP A 693 35.88 6.59 -13.11
N ARG A 694 35.11 7.64 -12.78
CA ARG A 694 34.32 7.74 -11.54
C ARG A 694 32.86 7.37 -11.70
N PHE A 695 32.30 7.59 -12.88
CA PHE A 695 30.88 7.43 -13.15
C PHE A 695 30.63 6.35 -14.20
N LYS A 696 29.59 5.55 -13.96
CA LYS A 696 29.12 4.54 -14.90
C LYS A 696 27.74 4.90 -15.43
N PRO A 697 27.46 4.71 -16.74
CA PRO A 697 26.11 4.89 -17.26
C PRO A 697 25.11 3.96 -16.60
N HIS A 698 23.97 4.49 -16.17
CA HIS A 698 22.79 3.71 -15.78
C HIS A 698 21.80 3.66 -16.94
N ALA A 699 22.03 2.70 -17.85
CA ALA A 699 21.23 2.53 -19.06
C ALA A 699 21.25 1.08 -19.55
N LEU A 700 20.07 0.49 -19.79
CA LEU A 700 19.97 -0.81 -20.45
C LEU A 700 20.11 -0.71 -21.98
N HIS A 701 19.63 0.39 -22.58
CA HIS A 701 19.64 0.54 -24.04
C HIS A 701 21.04 0.98 -24.56
N PRO A 702 21.62 0.30 -25.57
CA PRO A 702 22.97 0.61 -26.07
C PRO A 702 23.16 2.06 -26.53
N TYR A 703 22.17 2.65 -27.21
CA TYR A 703 22.23 4.05 -27.64
C TYR A 703 22.39 5.02 -26.46
N LEU A 704 21.56 4.87 -25.42
CA LEU A 704 21.64 5.73 -24.24
C LEU A 704 22.96 5.54 -23.50
N ARG A 705 23.43 4.29 -23.39
CA ARG A 705 24.74 3.97 -22.81
C ARG A 705 25.87 4.66 -23.56
N SER A 706 25.87 4.60 -24.89
CA SER A 706 26.87 5.27 -25.74
C SER A 706 26.81 6.79 -25.61
N ARG A 707 25.60 7.37 -25.59
CA ARG A 707 25.38 8.81 -25.40
C ARG A 707 25.97 9.32 -24.09
N ILE A 708 25.67 8.63 -22.98
CA ILE A 708 26.22 8.96 -21.65
C ILE A 708 27.74 8.78 -21.64
N THR A 709 28.26 7.67 -22.19
CA THR A 709 29.70 7.39 -22.22
C THR A 709 30.47 8.45 -23.00
N ALA A 710 29.92 8.94 -24.12
CA ALA A 710 30.52 10.02 -24.90
C ALA A 710 30.61 11.32 -24.08
N ALA A 711 29.54 11.69 -23.37
CA ALA A 711 29.51 12.86 -22.50
C ALA A 711 30.48 12.74 -21.30
N LEU A 712 30.70 11.54 -20.76
CA LEU A 712 31.69 11.32 -19.69
C LEU A 712 33.14 11.39 -20.18
N ARG A 713 33.40 11.06 -21.45
CA ARG A 713 34.74 11.11 -22.06
C ARG A 713 35.15 12.54 -22.45
N ASP A 714 34.18 13.35 -22.88
CA ASP A 714 34.37 14.78 -23.13
C ASP A 714 33.34 15.58 -22.31
N PRO A 715 33.65 15.85 -21.03
CA PRO A 715 32.70 16.47 -20.10
C PRO A 715 32.48 17.97 -20.34
N THR A 716 33.07 18.54 -21.39
CA THR A 716 32.97 19.97 -21.69
C THR A 716 31.51 20.38 -21.93
N GLY A 717 30.98 21.25 -21.06
CA GLY A 717 29.58 21.72 -21.13
C GLY A 717 28.55 20.75 -20.55
N PHE A 718 28.99 19.70 -19.84
CA PHE A 718 28.12 18.79 -19.11
C PHE A 718 28.27 18.96 -17.60
N CYS A 719 27.19 18.74 -16.87
CA CYS A 719 27.16 18.75 -15.40
C CYS A 719 26.21 17.68 -14.86
N LEU A 720 26.31 17.43 -13.55
CA LEU A 720 25.40 16.56 -12.83
C LEU A 720 24.41 17.39 -12.02
N LEU A 721 23.14 16.98 -12.03
CA LEU A 721 22.11 17.50 -11.15
C LEU A 721 21.82 16.48 -10.04
N ASN A 722 21.72 16.98 -8.80
CA ASN A 722 21.24 16.22 -7.66
C ASN A 722 20.09 16.96 -6.97
N SER A 723 19.09 16.20 -6.51
CA SER A 723 17.97 16.75 -5.75
C SER A 723 18.31 16.85 -4.26
N GLN A 724 17.94 17.95 -3.62
CA GLN A 724 18.22 18.15 -2.19
C GLN A 724 17.50 17.12 -1.31
N GLU A 725 18.21 16.11 -0.83
CA GLU A 725 17.91 15.50 0.46
C GLU A 725 18.60 16.35 1.53
N THR A 726 17.86 17.28 2.14
CA THR A 726 18.32 18.19 3.22
C THR A 726 19.01 17.47 4.39
N HIS A 727 18.86 16.15 4.53
CA HIS A 727 19.54 15.35 5.54
C HIS A 727 20.97 14.93 5.15
N LEU A 728 21.31 14.83 3.86
CA LEU A 728 22.67 14.48 3.42
C LEU A 728 23.63 15.68 3.41
N TYR A 729 23.11 16.90 3.51
CA TYR A 729 23.86 18.13 3.25
C TYR A 729 24.01 19.09 4.44
N LYS A 730 23.39 18.81 5.59
CA LYS A 730 23.39 19.74 6.73
C LYS A 730 24.70 19.78 7.53
N ASP A 731 25.58 18.79 7.42
CA ASP A 731 26.93 18.82 8.00
C ASP A 731 28.02 18.90 6.91
N ARG A 732 28.16 20.08 6.27
CA ARG A 732 29.24 20.34 5.32
C ARG A 732 30.57 20.64 6.06
N LYS A 733 31.50 19.67 6.02
CA LYS A 733 32.93 19.82 5.64
C LYS A 733 33.83 18.62 6.01
N SER A 734 33.33 17.65 6.79
CA SER A 734 34.18 16.58 7.36
C SER A 734 33.76 15.14 7.05
N ASP A 735 32.70 14.92 6.27
CA ASP A 735 32.13 13.58 6.13
C ASP A 735 32.73 12.83 4.92
N GLU A 736 33.95 12.28 5.10
CA GLU A 736 34.62 11.39 4.11
C GLU A 736 33.71 10.24 3.65
N ALA A 737 32.77 9.82 4.52
CA ALA A 737 31.81 8.77 4.24
C ALA A 737 30.84 9.11 3.09
N PHE A 738 30.47 10.39 2.88
CA PHE A 738 29.57 10.78 1.79
C PHE A 738 30.24 10.65 0.42
N TYR A 739 31.47 11.17 0.30
CA TYR A 739 32.25 11.11 -0.95
C TYR A 739 32.67 9.69 -1.33
N SER A 740 32.70 8.76 -0.37
CA SER A 740 32.94 7.34 -0.62
C SER A 740 31.71 6.59 -1.17
N ARG A 741 30.51 7.18 -1.15
CA ARG A 741 29.28 6.51 -1.61
C ARG A 741 29.09 6.64 -3.11
N SER A 742 28.73 5.52 -3.74
CA SER A 742 28.28 5.52 -5.14
C SER A 742 26.80 5.90 -5.19
N LEU A 743 26.48 7.07 -5.75
CA LEU A 743 25.12 7.63 -5.81
C LEU A 743 24.64 7.83 -7.25
N PRO A 744 23.33 7.80 -7.50
CA PRO A 744 22.76 8.15 -8.81
C PRO A 744 22.68 9.67 -9.00
N PHE A 745 23.00 10.15 -10.20
CA PHE A 745 22.90 11.55 -10.61
C PHE A 745 22.29 11.68 -12.00
N ILE A 746 21.64 12.82 -12.26
CA ILE A 746 21.15 13.17 -13.59
C ILE A 746 22.27 13.87 -14.36
N LEU A 747 22.71 13.30 -15.47
CA LEU A 747 23.67 13.92 -16.38
C LEU A 747 22.92 14.82 -17.37
N VAL A 748 23.35 16.07 -17.45
CA VAL A 748 22.77 17.07 -18.35
C VAL A 748 23.84 17.83 -19.12
N LYS A 749 23.45 18.42 -20.25
CA LYS A 749 24.26 19.37 -21.02
C LYS A 749 23.71 20.77 -20.80
N GLU A 750 24.56 21.73 -20.48
CA GLU A 750 24.17 23.13 -20.36
C GLU A 750 23.87 23.73 -21.75
N ILE A 751 22.70 24.35 -21.90
CA ILE A 751 22.31 25.08 -23.10
C ILE A 751 22.56 26.56 -22.83
N ARG A 752 23.53 27.16 -23.54
CA ARG A 752 23.74 28.61 -23.52
C ARG A 752 22.65 29.29 -24.36
N ASP A 753 21.53 29.61 -23.73
CA ASP A 753 20.44 30.36 -24.34
C ASP A 753 20.69 31.86 -24.14
N SER A 754 21.10 32.58 -25.19
CA SER A 754 21.45 34.01 -25.11
C SER A 754 20.23 34.94 -25.06
N SER A 755 19.01 34.39 -24.96
CA SER A 755 17.76 35.14 -25.14
C SER A 755 16.93 35.32 -23.86
N ASN A 756 17.26 34.65 -22.76
CA ASN A 756 16.49 34.75 -21.52
C ASN A 756 17.40 34.51 -20.28
N GLU A 757 17.74 35.57 -19.54
CA GLU A 757 18.66 35.52 -18.37
C GLU A 757 18.00 34.99 -17.08
N GLU A 758 16.71 34.64 -17.11
CA GLU A 758 15.93 34.35 -15.89
C GLU A 758 16.11 32.91 -15.36
N PHE A 759 16.58 31.98 -16.21
CA PHE A 759 16.72 30.56 -15.87
C PHE A 759 17.95 29.92 -16.54
N THR A 760 18.59 28.97 -15.86
CA THR A 760 19.64 28.14 -16.50
C THR A 760 18.99 26.97 -17.22
N ALA A 761 19.27 26.80 -18.51
CA ALA A 761 18.68 25.75 -19.34
C ALA A 761 19.60 24.53 -19.46
N TYR A 762 19.03 23.34 -19.27
CA TYR A 762 19.73 22.08 -19.36
C TYR A 762 19.03 21.12 -20.32
N GLN A 763 19.81 20.27 -20.98
CA GLN A 763 19.35 19.19 -21.83
C GLN A 763 19.61 17.86 -21.12
N TYR A 764 18.58 17.05 -20.90
CA TYR A 764 18.74 15.73 -20.30
C TYR A 764 19.58 14.80 -21.19
N ILE A 765 20.63 14.18 -20.62
CA ILE A 765 21.52 13.23 -21.29
C ILE A 765 21.31 11.80 -20.80
N GLY A 766 21.08 11.60 -19.50
CA GLY A 766 20.84 10.28 -18.92
C GLY A 766 21.12 10.23 -17.42
N VAL A 767 21.17 9.02 -16.85
CA VAL A 767 21.51 8.80 -15.45
C VAL A 767 22.90 8.17 -15.35
N VAL A 768 23.69 8.61 -14.37
CA VAL A 768 24.99 8.02 -14.02
C VAL A 768 25.01 7.58 -12.57
N ILE A 769 25.81 6.58 -12.26
CA ILE A 769 26.07 6.12 -10.89
C ILE A 769 27.56 6.20 -10.61
N GLY A 770 27.96 6.85 -9.52
CA GLY A 770 29.37 6.99 -9.18
C GLY A 770 29.63 7.80 -7.92
N GLN A 771 30.91 8.01 -7.62
CA GLN A 771 31.39 8.71 -6.42
C GLN A 771 31.81 10.14 -6.76
N LEU A 772 31.42 11.09 -5.90
CA LEU A 772 31.86 12.47 -6.00
C LEU A 772 33.27 12.66 -5.41
N PRO A 773 34.16 13.40 -6.09
CA PRO A 773 35.39 13.89 -5.48
C PRO A 773 35.12 14.77 -4.23
N PRO A 774 35.95 14.67 -3.17
CA PRO A 774 35.85 15.57 -2.00
C PRO A 774 35.89 17.07 -2.36
N ASN A 775 36.58 17.41 -3.45
CA ASN A 775 36.76 18.79 -3.93
C ASN A 775 35.80 19.19 -5.06
N SER A 776 34.71 18.45 -5.27
CA SER A 776 33.72 18.79 -6.29
C SER A 776 33.13 20.19 -6.06
N ARG A 777 33.11 21.01 -7.11
CA ARG A 777 32.41 22.31 -7.08
C ARG A 777 30.92 22.05 -7.17
N ILE A 778 30.22 22.23 -6.05
CA ILE A 778 28.77 22.14 -5.95
C ILE A 778 28.25 23.55 -5.73
N TYR A 779 27.42 24.04 -6.64
CA TYR A 779 26.67 25.28 -6.46
C TYR A 779 25.18 25.00 -6.53
N PHE A 780 24.40 25.87 -5.91
CA PHE A 780 22.96 25.75 -5.83
C PHE A 780 22.32 26.70 -6.83
N ASP A 781 21.43 26.17 -7.68
CA ASP A 781 20.64 26.95 -8.62
C ASP A 781 19.16 26.72 -8.34
N LYS A 782 18.43 27.81 -8.13
CA LYS A 782 17.00 27.80 -7.78
C LYS A 782 16.09 27.75 -9.00
N ASN A 783 16.59 28.15 -10.16
CA ASN A 783 15.80 28.44 -11.35
C ASN A 783 16.36 27.66 -12.56
N CYS A 784 16.40 26.32 -12.46
CA CYS A 784 16.80 25.48 -13.58
C CYS A 784 15.59 25.07 -14.42
N ARG A 785 15.77 25.07 -15.75
CA ARG A 785 14.83 24.53 -16.73
C ARG A 785 15.44 23.29 -17.39
N LEU A 786 14.71 22.17 -17.39
CA LEU A 786 15.05 20.93 -18.09
C LEU A 786 14.12 20.65 -19.27
#